data_AF-A0A7C7UVA7-F1
#
_entry.id   AF-A0A7C7UVA7-F1
#
_cell.length_a   1.000
_cell.length_b   1.000
_cell.length_c   1.000
_cell.angle_alpha   90.00
_cell.angle_beta   90.00
_cell.angle_gamma   90.00
#
_symmetry.space_group_name_H-M   'P 1'
#
loop_
_entity.id
_entity.type
_entity.pdbx_description
1 polymer ?
#
loop_
_entity_poly.entity_id
_entity_poly.type
_entity_poly.pdbx_seq_one_letter_code
_entity_poly.pdbx_strand_id
1 'polypeptide(L)'
;GPLRDTERSFAPGVAESLIEELLKIRVETRVGETVEVPGQFVEPVQLQVVCRSLWEELPPEVTEITQSHLQVFGDVDQALLMFYERALSNAVQQTRVRERKLRAWFERDLITPMGTRGTVYRGAKSTGGIPNATIDALESRHLIRAERRAGARWYELTHDRFIGPIQRSNEAWRTARRDRWLRISGGIAVAVVLLFVGIMALQAIKSKREVAQAQAAVTVAVQEAGTAAAQVEETATAALDSEAQATAAFRAWQTAQAQATAASLNLLTVQAQATATSTRLVGATPQPGGTETPEWDPTATAAVETATAAAQSLQIAAQKVVVAAAELEATATAAASATATARELREQLQTAGLTGRGVKVAILSTGIDATHPDLAGRIAETKDFVGEGMEDGSGSGTFTASIVAGSGAASGGLYKGLAPEADLYIAKVLGPGGAGTVNDVIAGIKWAVEQEVDIVLVDMGGASGCDGSDELSREADAAVEAGLVVVVPAGNSGPEPGTVGSPGCARLPITVGAAELNTVANYSSRGPTLDGRTKPDLLFSGYGVGAQAANTKIGPKVAPGYVEVTGSSVSAAHAAGAIALLFQADPNLTPAQVKDLLMETATDLGFDPNDQGAGLADIEEALAHVRDQDEDGIPDAEDACPDEPGLPEHDGCPDSDGDGIPDAEDACPDEPGPPRTGGCPEPTPTPTPSATPTATLTPTPSPTWTPTVSIPIIETVEITGGVKV
;
A
#
# COMPACT_ATOMS: atom_id res chain seq x y z
N GLY A 1 41.29 40.84 -2.85
CA GLY A 1 40.09 40.04 -2.60
C GLY A 1 40.47 38.80 -1.81
N PRO A 2 39.58 37.80 -1.67
CA PRO A 2 39.86 36.60 -0.88
C PRO A 2 41.04 35.74 -1.40
N LEU A 3 41.30 35.76 -2.71
CA LEU A 3 42.48 35.15 -3.33
C LEU A 3 43.84 35.73 -2.89
N ARG A 4 43.85 36.85 -2.15
CA ARG A 4 45.10 37.60 -1.83
C ARG A 4 46.13 36.75 -1.10
N ASP A 5 45.64 35.89 -0.21
CA ASP A 5 46.47 35.15 0.75
C ASP A 5 46.61 33.67 0.35
N THR A 6 46.22 33.32 -0.89
CA THR A 6 46.21 31.94 -1.43
C THR A 6 47.07 31.76 -2.69
N GLU A 7 47.85 32.78 -3.09
CA GLU A 7 48.74 32.78 -4.28
C GLU A 7 48.09 32.31 -5.62
N ARG A 8 46.76 32.45 -5.75
CA ARG A 8 45.97 31.92 -6.87
C ARG A 8 45.44 33.01 -7.81
N SER A 9 45.48 32.76 -9.11
CA SER A 9 44.88 33.57 -10.17
C SER A 9 43.85 32.79 -10.99
N PHE A 10 42.93 33.48 -11.66
CA PHE A 10 42.12 32.87 -12.73
C PHE A 10 42.85 32.99 -14.08
N ALA A 11 42.74 31.97 -14.92
CA ALA A 11 43.11 32.07 -16.32
C ALA A 11 42.11 33.01 -17.07
N PRO A 12 42.50 33.62 -18.20
CA PRO A 12 41.64 34.57 -18.93
C PRO A 12 40.29 33.97 -19.32
N GLY A 13 39.18 34.67 -19.04
CA GLY A 13 37.82 34.24 -19.38
C GLY A 13 37.15 33.33 -18.34
N VAL A 14 37.90 32.77 -17.38
CA VAL A 14 37.37 31.82 -16.38
C VAL A 14 36.61 32.55 -15.26
N ALA A 15 37.09 33.73 -14.85
CA ALA A 15 36.39 34.56 -13.88
C ALA A 15 35.07 35.10 -14.46
N GLU A 16 35.10 35.49 -15.72
CA GLU A 16 33.95 35.93 -16.51
C GLU A 16 32.93 34.80 -16.66
N SER A 17 33.36 33.58 -17.02
CA SER A 17 32.50 32.39 -17.09
C SER A 17 31.77 32.10 -15.77
N LEU A 18 32.47 32.22 -14.64
CA LEU A 18 31.88 32.03 -13.31
C LEU A 18 30.83 33.10 -12.98
N ILE A 19 31.06 34.35 -13.40
CA ILE A 19 30.08 35.43 -13.24
C ILE A 19 28.86 35.23 -14.14
N GLU A 20 29.04 34.75 -15.38
CA GLU A 20 27.91 34.40 -16.27
C GLU A 20 27.04 33.28 -15.68
N GLU A 21 27.63 32.23 -15.11
CA GLU A 21 26.88 31.18 -14.40
C GLU A 21 26.17 31.70 -13.14
N LEU A 22 26.83 32.57 -12.36
CA LEU A 22 26.27 33.19 -11.15
C LEU A 22 25.18 34.23 -11.44
N LEU A 23 25.12 34.77 -12.66
CA LEU A 23 24.05 35.67 -13.10
C LEU A 23 22.78 34.92 -13.49
N LYS A 24 22.82 33.61 -13.79
CA LYS A 24 21.61 32.84 -14.13
C LYS A 24 20.68 32.75 -12.93
N ILE A 25 19.46 33.25 -13.12
CA ILE A 25 18.33 33.14 -12.21
C ILE A 25 17.20 32.34 -12.87
N ARG A 26 16.42 31.62 -12.07
CA ARG A 26 15.22 30.92 -12.54
C ARG A 26 14.02 31.84 -12.43
N VAL A 27 13.29 32.00 -13.53
CA VAL A 27 12.10 32.86 -13.64
C VAL A 27 11.00 32.08 -14.35
N GLU A 28 9.78 32.19 -13.84
CA GLU A 28 8.58 31.62 -14.46
C GLU A 28 8.12 32.53 -15.62
N THR A 29 8.01 31.98 -16.82
CA THR A 29 7.54 32.71 -18.03
C THR A 29 6.03 32.59 -18.23
N ARG A 30 5.47 31.43 -17.88
CA ARG A 30 4.04 31.10 -17.87
C ARG A 30 3.83 30.04 -16.77
N VAL A 31 2.59 29.90 -16.30
CA VAL A 31 2.21 28.96 -15.22
C VAL A 31 2.84 27.58 -15.45
N GLY A 32 3.77 27.19 -14.58
CA GLY A 32 4.47 25.90 -14.62
C GLY A 32 5.75 25.83 -15.48
N GLU A 33 6.07 26.83 -16.30
CA GLU A 33 7.29 26.87 -17.13
C GLU A 33 8.37 27.75 -16.48
N THR A 34 9.41 27.11 -15.93
CA THR A 34 10.58 27.80 -15.36
C THR A 34 11.75 27.80 -16.35
N VAL A 35 12.24 28.98 -16.71
CA VAL A 35 13.42 29.17 -17.58
C VAL A 35 14.58 29.81 -16.83
N GLU A 36 15.81 29.52 -17.25
CA GLU A 36 17.00 30.23 -16.75
C GLU A 36 17.28 31.47 -17.61
N VAL A 37 17.29 32.64 -16.97
CA VAL A 37 17.55 33.93 -17.60
C VAL A 37 18.71 34.65 -16.90
N PRO A 38 19.49 35.49 -17.61
CA PRO A 38 20.51 36.31 -16.98
C PRO A 38 19.85 37.40 -16.12
N GLY A 39 20.07 37.34 -14.81
CA GLY A 39 19.72 38.39 -13.87
C GLY A 39 20.61 39.63 -14.01
N GLN A 40 20.23 40.72 -13.35
CA GLN A 40 20.96 42.00 -13.45
C GLN A 40 22.20 42.08 -12.55
N PHE A 41 22.27 41.26 -11.49
CA PHE A 41 23.31 41.31 -10.46
C PHE A 41 23.63 39.92 -9.92
N VAL A 42 24.89 39.67 -9.59
CA VAL A 42 25.28 38.48 -8.82
C VAL A 42 24.99 38.72 -7.33
N GLU A 43 24.25 37.80 -6.71
CA GLU A 43 23.99 37.85 -5.26
C GLU A 43 25.28 37.70 -4.44
N PRO A 44 25.63 38.65 -3.54
CA PRO A 44 26.88 38.60 -2.78
C PRO A 44 27.07 37.32 -1.95
N VAL A 45 25.98 36.73 -1.46
CA VAL A 45 26.02 35.46 -0.70
C VAL A 45 26.38 34.29 -1.61
N GLN A 46 25.84 34.22 -2.83
CA GLN A 46 26.17 33.15 -3.78
C GLN A 46 27.64 33.26 -4.22
N LEU A 47 28.11 34.46 -4.57
CA LEU A 47 29.53 34.70 -4.90
C LEU A 47 30.46 34.29 -3.75
N GLN A 48 30.11 34.63 -2.50
CA GLN A 48 30.89 34.22 -1.34
C GLN A 48 30.89 32.70 -1.11
N VAL A 49 29.75 32.03 -1.28
CA VAL A 49 29.62 30.57 -1.11
C VAL A 49 30.39 29.82 -2.20
N VAL A 50 30.13 30.11 -3.47
CA VAL A 50 30.70 29.37 -4.61
C VAL A 50 32.22 29.57 -4.66
N CYS A 51 32.69 30.82 -4.59
CA CYS A 51 34.13 31.05 -4.62
C CYS A 51 34.82 30.48 -3.37
N ARG A 52 34.18 30.47 -2.19
CA ARG A 52 34.72 29.80 -1.01
C ARG A 52 34.84 28.28 -1.18
N SER A 53 33.83 27.62 -1.76
CA SER A 53 33.89 26.19 -2.06
C SER A 53 35.08 25.91 -3.01
N LEU A 54 35.14 26.66 -4.11
CA LEU A 54 36.23 26.59 -5.08
C LEU A 54 37.62 26.77 -4.44
N TRP A 55 37.80 27.68 -3.47
CA TRP A 55 39.08 27.83 -2.77
C TRP A 55 39.37 26.73 -1.74
N GLU A 56 38.34 26.22 -1.03
CA GLU A 56 38.47 25.14 -0.04
C GLU A 56 38.73 23.77 -0.70
N GLU A 57 38.26 23.55 -1.93
CA GLU A 57 38.30 22.25 -2.61
C GLU A 57 39.41 22.11 -3.67
N LEU A 58 39.91 23.21 -4.23
CA LEU A 58 41.03 23.15 -5.17
C LEU A 58 42.33 22.64 -4.51
N PRO A 59 43.04 21.66 -5.11
CA PRO A 59 44.28 21.12 -4.57
C PRO A 59 45.35 22.20 -4.30
N PRO A 60 46.13 22.12 -3.20
CA PRO A 60 47.04 23.18 -2.77
C PRO A 60 48.12 23.55 -3.80
N GLU A 61 48.48 22.63 -4.69
CA GLU A 61 49.40 22.83 -5.81
C GLU A 61 48.83 23.67 -6.97
N VAL A 62 47.51 23.90 -7.02
CA VAL A 62 46.87 24.70 -8.07
C VAL A 62 47.06 26.19 -7.78
N THR A 63 47.88 26.86 -8.59
CA THR A 63 48.07 28.32 -8.58
C THR A 63 47.25 29.06 -9.66
N GLU A 64 46.83 28.38 -10.73
CA GLU A 64 45.97 28.95 -11.77
C GLU A 64 44.65 28.18 -11.92
N ILE A 65 43.53 28.90 -11.84
CA ILE A 65 42.17 28.36 -11.98
C ILE A 65 41.76 28.43 -13.44
N THR A 66 41.71 27.27 -14.08
CA THR A 66 41.36 27.08 -15.50
C THR A 66 39.87 26.76 -15.68
N GLN A 67 39.38 26.71 -16.92
CA GLN A 67 38.00 26.30 -17.19
C GLN A 67 37.71 24.85 -16.76
N SER A 68 38.70 23.94 -16.85
CA SER A 68 38.53 22.57 -16.35
C SER A 68 38.49 22.51 -14.83
N HIS A 69 39.22 23.39 -14.13
CA HIS A 69 39.08 23.55 -12.67
C HIS A 69 37.68 24.09 -12.32
N LEU A 70 37.13 25.02 -13.11
CA LEU A 70 35.78 25.55 -12.91
C LEU A 70 34.69 24.50 -13.16
N GLN A 71 34.84 23.64 -14.17
CA GLN A 71 33.90 22.56 -14.48
C GLN A 71 33.83 21.46 -13.40
N VAL A 72 34.86 21.30 -12.57
CA VAL A 72 34.93 20.26 -11.53
C VAL A 72 34.65 20.81 -10.13
N PHE A 73 35.10 22.03 -9.82
CA PHE A 73 35.06 22.62 -8.48
C PHE A 73 34.28 23.95 -8.40
N GLY A 74 33.73 24.42 -9.53
CA GLY A 74 33.01 25.70 -9.65
C GLY A 74 31.50 25.56 -9.85
N ASP A 75 30.94 24.36 -9.67
CA ASP A 75 29.48 24.14 -9.75
C ASP A 75 28.76 24.96 -8.67
N VAL A 76 28.03 25.98 -9.13
CA VAL A 76 27.26 26.91 -8.31
C VAL A 76 26.23 26.17 -7.44
N ASP A 77 25.53 25.21 -8.02
CA ASP A 77 24.44 24.49 -7.36
C ASP A 77 24.97 23.52 -6.29
N GLN A 78 26.09 22.85 -6.53
CA GLN A 78 26.74 21.97 -5.55
C GLN A 78 27.31 22.75 -4.36
N ALA A 79 27.94 23.90 -4.60
CA ALA A 79 28.41 24.77 -3.53
C ALA A 79 27.25 25.30 -2.66
N LEU A 80 26.12 25.66 -3.28
CA LEU A 80 24.89 26.06 -2.55
C LEU A 80 24.26 24.87 -1.79
N LEU A 81 24.32 23.65 -2.33
CA LEU A 81 23.87 22.42 -1.68
C LEU A 81 24.69 22.12 -0.43
N MET A 82 26.02 22.15 -0.54
CA MET A 82 26.92 21.98 0.61
C MET A 82 26.75 23.08 1.66
N PHE A 83 26.48 24.32 1.24
CA PHE A 83 26.20 25.42 2.17
C PHE A 83 24.91 25.17 2.96
N TYR A 84 23.85 24.71 2.29
CA TYR A 84 22.60 24.28 2.93
C TYR A 84 22.84 23.16 3.95
N GLU A 85 23.55 22.09 3.57
CA GLU A 85 23.91 20.98 4.48
C GLU A 85 24.72 21.46 5.70
N ARG A 86 25.76 22.28 5.49
CA ARG A 86 26.58 22.84 6.56
C ARG A 86 25.74 23.70 7.52
N ALA A 87 24.84 24.55 7.00
CA ALA A 87 23.97 25.40 7.81
C ALA A 87 22.89 24.60 8.56
N LEU A 88 22.27 23.61 7.93
CA LEU A 88 21.24 22.76 8.51
C LEU A 88 21.79 21.86 9.62
N SER A 89 22.94 21.21 9.40
CA SER A 89 23.64 20.42 10.42
C SER A 89 24.02 21.29 11.63
N ASN A 90 24.50 22.51 11.41
CA ASN A 90 24.77 23.48 12.47
C ASN A 90 23.52 23.81 13.29
N ALA A 91 22.39 24.14 12.65
CA ALA A 91 21.15 24.49 13.34
C ALA A 91 20.59 23.31 14.16
N VAL A 92 20.64 22.09 13.60
CA VAL A 92 20.27 20.85 14.29
C VAL A 92 21.12 20.62 15.55
N GLN A 93 22.45 20.76 15.45
CA GLN A 93 23.35 20.61 16.60
C GLN A 93 23.13 21.68 17.67
N GLN A 94 22.95 22.95 17.26
CA GLN A 94 22.79 24.07 18.18
C GLN A 94 21.44 24.07 18.93
N THR A 95 20.35 23.59 18.32
CA THR A 95 19.01 23.67 18.92
C THR A 95 18.34 22.32 19.20
N ARG A 96 18.99 21.19 18.88
CA ARG A 96 18.46 19.81 19.01
C ARG A 96 17.11 19.57 18.32
N VAL A 97 16.79 20.36 17.29
CA VAL A 97 15.60 20.10 16.45
C VAL A 97 15.84 18.83 15.64
N ARG A 98 14.81 17.98 15.46
CA ARG A 98 14.94 16.78 14.64
C ARG A 98 15.20 17.19 13.19
N GLU A 99 16.31 16.72 12.61
CA GLU A 99 16.75 17.03 11.24
C GLU A 99 15.62 16.86 10.19
N ARG A 100 14.89 15.72 10.25
CA ARG A 100 13.71 15.44 9.41
C ARG A 100 12.70 16.59 9.41
N LYS A 101 12.43 17.19 10.57
CA LYS A 101 11.47 18.28 10.73
C LYS A 101 12.00 19.58 10.12
N LEU A 102 13.31 19.82 10.19
CA LEU A 102 13.90 21.02 9.63
C LEU A 102 13.97 20.96 8.10
N ARG A 103 14.34 19.80 7.52
CA ARG A 103 14.31 19.56 6.06
C ARG A 103 12.90 19.70 5.49
N ALA A 104 11.91 19.10 6.13
CA ALA A 104 10.50 19.22 5.73
C ALA A 104 9.99 20.68 5.79
N TRP A 105 10.40 21.46 6.81
CA TRP A 105 10.06 22.88 6.90
C TRP A 105 10.64 23.71 5.75
N PHE A 106 11.84 23.38 5.26
CA PHE A 106 12.39 24.01 4.06
C PHE A 106 11.56 23.72 2.81
N GLU A 107 11.14 22.46 2.60
CA GLU A 107 10.37 22.06 1.41
C GLU A 107 8.90 22.51 1.41
N ARG A 108 8.28 22.65 2.59
CA ARG A 108 6.84 22.90 2.73
C ARG A 108 6.49 24.34 3.08
N ASP A 109 7.32 25.02 3.86
CA ASP A 109 7.02 26.37 4.36
C ASP A 109 7.83 27.47 3.64
N LEU A 110 9.06 27.18 3.21
CA LEU A 110 9.95 28.14 2.52
C LEU A 110 10.04 27.96 1.00
N ILE A 111 9.55 26.84 0.48
CA ILE A 111 9.43 26.53 -0.94
C ILE A 111 7.94 26.31 -1.20
N THR A 112 7.39 26.92 -2.26
CA THR A 112 5.99 26.69 -2.66
C THR A 112 5.88 25.37 -3.43
N PRO A 113 4.66 24.78 -3.55
CA PRO A 113 4.44 23.62 -4.42
C PRO A 113 4.89 23.82 -5.87
N MET A 114 4.92 25.07 -6.35
CA MET A 114 5.41 25.45 -7.69
C MET A 114 6.92 25.68 -7.77
N GLY A 115 7.70 25.37 -6.72
CA GLY A 115 9.16 25.52 -6.74
C GLY A 115 9.67 26.96 -6.67
N THR A 116 8.89 27.88 -6.10
CA THR A 116 9.28 29.29 -5.88
C THR A 116 9.44 29.60 -4.38
N ARG A 117 9.94 30.79 -4.00
CA ARG A 117 10.09 31.17 -2.58
C ARG A 117 8.76 31.37 -1.84
N GLY A 118 8.55 30.56 -0.81
CA GLY A 118 7.50 30.75 0.19
C GLY A 118 7.90 31.75 1.29
N THR A 119 6.92 32.34 1.98
CA THR A 119 7.16 33.26 3.10
C THR A 119 6.47 32.82 4.40
N VAL A 120 7.22 32.63 5.48
CA VAL A 120 6.72 32.10 6.76
C VAL A 120 6.65 33.17 7.85
N TYR A 121 5.51 33.31 8.51
CA TYR A 121 5.32 34.26 9.61
C TYR A 121 6.09 33.85 10.88
N ARG A 122 6.84 34.80 11.49
CA ARG A 122 7.50 34.59 12.79
C ARG A 122 6.51 34.74 13.94
N GLY A 123 5.92 33.62 14.35
CA GLY A 123 5.10 33.53 15.56
C GLY A 123 5.89 33.74 16.86
N ALA A 124 5.20 33.94 17.97
CA ALA A 124 5.80 34.33 19.25
C ALA A 124 6.84 33.33 19.81
N LYS A 125 6.66 32.03 19.57
CA LYS A 125 7.54 30.95 20.03
C LYS A 125 8.21 30.15 18.90
N SER A 126 7.56 30.11 17.73
CA SER A 126 7.95 29.29 16.59
C SER A 126 7.50 29.91 15.26
N THR A 127 8.16 29.51 14.18
CA THR A 127 7.92 29.91 12.78
C THR A 127 7.69 28.62 11.99
N GLY A 128 6.53 28.42 11.34
CA GLY A 128 6.17 27.14 10.67
C GLY A 128 6.27 25.89 11.55
N GLY A 129 6.11 26.05 12.87
CA GLY A 129 6.30 24.97 13.86
C GLY A 129 7.76 24.63 14.21
N ILE A 130 8.75 25.33 13.64
CA ILE A 130 10.18 25.27 14.05
C ILE A 130 10.44 26.28 15.18
N PRO A 131 11.19 25.93 16.26
CA PRO A 131 11.50 26.85 17.34
C PRO A 131 12.27 28.09 16.87
N ASN A 132 11.91 29.27 17.36
CA ASN A 132 12.50 30.53 16.86
C ASN A 132 14.05 30.59 16.98
N ALA A 133 14.65 29.97 18.00
CA ALA A 133 16.11 29.89 18.13
C ALA A 133 16.80 29.14 16.96
N THR A 134 16.10 28.19 16.32
CA THR A 134 16.57 27.51 15.11
C THR A 134 16.53 28.45 13.91
N ILE A 135 15.48 29.26 13.82
CA ILE A 135 15.30 30.28 12.77
C ILE A 135 16.41 31.33 12.87
N ASP A 136 16.68 31.82 14.09
CA ASP A 136 17.77 32.76 14.37
C ASP A 136 19.15 32.17 13.98
N ALA A 137 19.36 30.86 14.18
CA ALA A 137 20.57 30.15 13.78
C ALA A 137 20.72 29.93 12.25
N LEU A 138 19.62 30.01 11.48
CA LEU A 138 19.63 29.94 10.01
C LEU A 138 19.72 31.33 9.38
N GLU A 139 19.05 32.33 9.96
CA GLU A 139 19.13 33.74 9.54
C GLU A 139 20.53 34.32 9.74
N SER A 140 21.16 34.04 10.90
CA SER A 140 22.55 34.43 11.18
C SER A 140 23.59 33.76 10.28
N ARG A 141 23.18 32.80 9.44
CA ARG A 141 23.98 32.16 8.41
C ARG A 141 23.56 32.55 6.99
N HIS A 142 22.64 33.50 6.82
CA HIS A 142 22.16 34.01 5.52
C HIS A 142 21.58 32.96 4.55
N LEU A 143 21.16 31.79 5.05
CA LEU A 143 20.41 30.81 4.25
C LEU A 143 18.94 31.22 4.08
N ILE A 144 18.39 31.88 5.11
CA ILE A 144 17.09 32.54 5.09
C ILE A 144 17.29 34.02 5.45
N ARG A 145 16.38 34.89 4.99
CA ARG A 145 16.37 36.32 5.34
C ARG A 145 15.02 36.73 5.92
N ALA A 146 15.02 37.72 6.81
CA ALA A 146 13.81 38.29 7.35
C ALA A 146 13.31 39.50 6.56
N GLU A 147 12.01 39.53 6.28
CA GLU A 147 11.32 40.68 5.72
C GLU A 147 10.36 41.28 6.76
N ARG A 148 10.02 42.58 6.64
CA ARG A 148 8.98 43.24 7.45
C ARG A 148 7.78 43.63 6.59
N ARG A 149 6.68 42.89 6.72
CA ARG A 149 5.39 43.17 6.08
C ARG A 149 4.36 43.53 7.15
N ALA A 150 3.67 44.67 6.99
CA ALA A 150 2.68 45.18 7.95
C ALA A 150 3.15 45.20 9.43
N GLY A 151 4.44 45.52 9.67
CA GLY A 151 5.07 45.53 10.99
C GLY A 151 5.51 44.15 11.52
N ALA A 152 4.85 43.07 11.08
CA ALA A 152 5.24 41.68 11.35
C ALA A 152 6.58 41.30 10.69
N ARG A 153 7.25 40.29 11.24
CA ARG A 153 8.48 39.70 10.68
C ARG A 153 8.15 38.38 9.99
N TRP A 154 8.58 38.24 8.75
CA TRP A 154 8.39 37.06 7.90
C TRP A 154 9.76 36.53 7.46
N TYR A 155 9.83 35.26 7.03
CA TYR A 155 11.05 34.61 6.56
C TYR A 155 10.87 33.99 5.18
N GLU A 156 11.87 34.15 4.33
CA GLU A 156 12.00 33.49 3.02
C GLU A 156 13.43 32.96 2.82
N LEU A 157 13.65 32.11 1.82
CA LEU A 157 15.02 31.81 1.37
C LEU A 157 15.70 33.10 0.90
N THR A 158 17.02 33.19 1.04
CA THR A 158 17.77 34.38 0.62
C THR A 158 17.70 34.62 -0.90
N HIS A 159 17.56 33.56 -1.70
CA HIS A 159 17.42 33.61 -3.16
C HIS A 159 16.81 32.30 -3.72
N ASP A 160 16.10 32.36 -4.85
CA ASP A 160 15.41 31.19 -5.47
C ASP A 160 16.38 30.08 -5.92
N ARG A 161 17.64 30.43 -6.23
CA ARG A 161 18.65 29.44 -6.62
C ARG A 161 19.01 28.43 -5.51
N PHE A 162 18.59 28.65 -4.26
CA PHE A 162 18.70 27.62 -3.22
C PHE A 162 17.68 26.48 -3.35
N ILE A 163 16.59 26.64 -4.10
CA ILE A 163 15.45 25.69 -4.13
C ILE A 163 15.88 24.31 -4.66
N GLY A 164 16.44 24.24 -5.87
CA GLY A 164 16.93 22.97 -6.45
C GLY A 164 18.05 22.29 -5.67
N PRO A 165 19.06 23.01 -5.14
CA PRO A 165 20.03 22.50 -4.17
C PRO A 165 19.40 21.90 -2.90
N ILE A 166 18.40 22.58 -2.30
CA ILE A 166 17.68 22.11 -1.11
C ILE A 166 16.92 20.81 -1.41
N GLN A 167 16.15 20.79 -2.50
CA GLN A 167 15.34 19.63 -2.92
C GLN A 167 16.25 18.41 -3.17
N ARG A 168 17.32 18.55 -3.97
CA ARG A 168 18.29 17.46 -4.22
C ARG A 168 18.99 16.97 -2.95
N SER A 169 19.37 17.87 -2.04
CA SER A 169 19.95 17.49 -0.74
C SER A 169 18.95 16.71 0.13
N ASN A 170 17.70 17.13 0.18
CA ASN A 170 16.66 16.46 0.98
C ASN A 170 16.22 15.13 0.36
N GLU A 171 16.16 15.03 -0.96
CA GLU A 171 15.96 13.78 -1.69
C GLU A 171 17.13 12.81 -1.49
N ALA A 172 18.37 13.28 -1.66
CA ALA A 172 19.56 12.50 -1.36
C ALA A 172 19.58 12.07 0.12
N TRP A 173 19.10 12.89 1.05
CA TRP A 173 18.93 12.52 2.45
C TRP A 173 17.82 11.49 2.67
N ARG A 174 16.68 11.56 1.95
CA ARG A 174 15.61 10.54 1.97
C ARG A 174 16.16 9.20 1.45
N THR A 175 16.75 9.20 0.26
CA THR A 175 17.31 8.00 -0.38
C THR A 175 18.49 7.45 0.41
N ALA A 176 19.49 8.26 0.78
CA ALA A 176 20.57 7.85 1.70
C ALA A 176 20.12 7.72 3.18
N ARG A 177 18.82 7.56 3.45
CA ARG A 177 18.23 7.08 4.69
C ARG A 177 17.40 5.81 4.49
N ARG A 178 16.74 5.64 3.33
CA ARG A 178 16.20 4.37 2.81
C ARG A 178 17.31 3.35 2.56
N ASP A 179 18.31 3.72 1.74
CA ASP A 179 19.52 2.94 1.49
C ASP A 179 20.33 2.73 2.76
N ARG A 180 20.24 3.65 3.73
CA ARG A 180 20.90 3.49 5.04
C ARG A 180 20.11 2.61 5.98
N TRP A 181 18.80 2.44 5.80
CA TRP A 181 18.01 1.44 6.51
C TRP A 181 18.39 0.05 5.98
N LEU A 182 18.41 -0.12 4.65
CA LEU A 182 18.93 -1.30 3.94
C LEU A 182 20.42 -1.60 4.24
N ARG A 183 21.26 -0.57 4.41
CA ARG A 183 22.68 -0.72 4.79
C ARG A 183 22.93 -0.66 6.30
N ILE A 184 21.91 -0.52 7.14
CA ILE A 184 22.01 -0.70 8.60
C ILE A 184 21.86 -2.18 8.95
N SER A 185 20.99 -2.91 8.25
CA SER A 185 20.93 -4.39 8.32
C SER A 185 22.20 -5.05 7.78
N GLY A 186 22.66 -4.70 6.56
CA GLY A 186 23.86 -5.33 5.97
C GLY A 186 25.21 -4.70 6.36
N GLY A 187 25.29 -3.37 6.42
CA GLY A 187 26.58 -2.65 6.46
C GLY A 187 27.22 -2.49 7.84
N ILE A 188 26.44 -2.55 8.93
CA ILE A 188 26.99 -2.48 10.30
C ILE A 188 27.94 -3.65 10.56
N ALA A 189 27.58 -4.86 10.12
CA ALA A 189 28.42 -6.04 10.27
C ALA A 189 29.81 -5.84 9.62
N VAL A 190 29.84 -5.40 8.35
CA VAL A 190 31.10 -5.26 7.59
C VAL A 190 31.97 -4.12 8.12
N ALA A 191 31.39 -2.96 8.44
CA ALA A 191 32.16 -1.82 8.94
C ALA A 191 32.75 -2.07 10.34
N VAL A 192 31.99 -2.71 11.24
CA VAL A 192 32.51 -3.13 12.55
C VAL A 192 33.58 -4.20 12.40
N VAL A 193 33.37 -5.22 11.55
CA VAL A 193 34.35 -6.30 11.32
C VAL A 193 35.64 -5.78 10.70
N LEU A 194 35.62 -4.86 9.74
CA LEU A 194 36.85 -4.31 9.15
C LEU A 194 37.66 -3.47 10.17
N LEU A 195 36.98 -2.72 11.04
CA LEU A 195 37.63 -2.02 12.16
C LEU A 195 38.21 -3.02 13.17
N PHE A 196 37.48 -4.09 13.48
CA PHE A 196 37.92 -5.18 14.35
C PHE A 196 39.13 -5.93 13.77
N VAL A 197 39.12 -6.26 12.49
CA VAL A 197 40.22 -6.98 11.81
C VAL A 197 41.49 -6.13 11.76
N GLY A 198 41.37 -4.82 11.51
CA GLY A 198 42.51 -3.89 11.57
C GLY A 198 43.14 -3.80 12.96
N ILE A 199 42.35 -3.90 14.03
CA ILE A 199 42.82 -3.86 15.42
C ILE A 199 43.37 -5.24 15.87
N MET A 200 42.67 -6.33 15.53
CA MET A 200 43.07 -7.70 15.88
C MET A 200 44.35 -8.15 15.16
N ALA A 201 44.61 -7.62 13.95
CA ALA A 201 45.87 -7.85 13.24
C ALA A 201 47.10 -7.34 14.02
N LEU A 202 46.92 -6.37 14.94
CA LEU A 202 47.99 -5.85 15.80
C LEU A 202 48.17 -6.63 17.13
N GLN A 203 47.32 -7.62 17.43
CA GLN A 203 47.36 -8.36 18.72
C GLN A 203 47.52 -9.89 18.57
N ALA A 204 47.75 -10.40 17.37
CA ALA A 204 47.88 -11.84 17.10
C ALA A 204 49.26 -12.46 17.47
N ILE A 205 49.56 -12.61 18.77
CA ILE A 205 50.74 -13.35 19.25
C ILE A 205 50.36 -14.50 20.22
N LYS A 206 50.61 -15.74 19.75
CA LYS A 206 50.37 -17.05 20.41
C LYS A 206 48.88 -17.36 20.68
N SER A 207 48.36 -18.57 20.43
CA SER A 207 48.96 -19.83 19.96
C SER A 207 48.29 -20.37 18.69
N LYS A 208 49.07 -20.90 17.74
CA LYS A 208 48.59 -21.35 16.43
C LYS A 208 48.44 -22.88 16.33
N ARG A 209 47.20 -23.39 16.40
CA ARG A 209 46.68 -24.52 15.58
C ARG A 209 45.19 -24.76 15.80
N GLU A 210 44.78 -25.02 17.04
CA GLU A 210 43.38 -25.33 17.38
C GLU A 210 42.44 -24.16 17.06
N VAL A 211 42.80 -22.95 17.49
CA VAL A 211 42.09 -21.70 17.14
C VAL A 211 42.03 -21.49 15.63
N ALA A 212 43.06 -21.88 14.86
CA ALA A 212 43.05 -21.73 13.41
C ALA A 212 42.11 -22.73 12.71
N GLN A 213 41.93 -23.93 13.26
CA GLN A 213 40.94 -24.90 12.76
C GLN A 213 39.51 -24.48 13.13
N ALA A 214 39.30 -23.97 14.35
CA ALA A 214 38.02 -23.38 14.76
C ALA A 214 37.66 -22.14 13.92
N GLN A 215 38.61 -21.23 13.69
CA GLN A 215 38.43 -20.08 12.81
C GLN A 215 38.15 -20.48 11.36
N ALA A 216 38.84 -21.50 10.82
CA ALA A 216 38.55 -22.01 9.48
C ALA A 216 37.13 -22.59 9.39
N ALA A 217 36.70 -23.40 10.36
CA ALA A 217 35.36 -23.97 10.41
C ALA A 217 34.27 -22.88 10.55
N VAL A 218 34.48 -21.88 11.41
CA VAL A 218 33.54 -20.75 11.57
C VAL A 218 33.53 -19.86 10.33
N THR A 219 34.68 -19.61 9.68
CA THR A 219 34.73 -18.83 8.43
C THR A 219 33.99 -19.55 7.31
N VAL A 220 34.20 -20.87 7.16
CA VAL A 220 33.46 -21.69 6.18
C VAL A 220 31.96 -21.67 6.49
N ALA A 221 31.54 -21.94 7.73
CA ALA A 221 30.11 -21.95 8.09
C ALA A 221 29.44 -20.57 7.92
N VAL A 222 30.13 -19.47 8.22
CA VAL A 222 29.62 -18.10 7.98
C VAL A 222 29.60 -17.77 6.49
N GLN A 223 30.55 -18.27 5.71
CA GLN A 223 30.61 -18.05 4.26
C GLN A 223 29.56 -18.90 3.53
N GLU A 224 29.33 -20.15 3.95
CA GLU A 224 28.25 -21.03 3.47
C GLU A 224 26.87 -20.46 3.83
N ALA A 225 26.67 -20.00 5.08
CA ALA A 225 25.45 -19.31 5.49
C ALA A 225 25.26 -17.97 4.75
N GLY A 226 26.34 -17.25 4.46
CA GLY A 226 26.33 -16.02 3.66
C GLY A 226 25.96 -16.28 2.21
N THR A 227 26.48 -17.34 1.58
CA THR A 227 26.06 -17.76 0.24
C THR A 227 24.63 -18.29 0.23
N ALA A 228 24.19 -19.03 1.25
CA ALA A 228 22.81 -19.49 1.36
C ALA A 228 21.85 -18.30 1.51
N ALA A 229 22.19 -17.30 2.33
CA ALA A 229 21.41 -16.07 2.48
C ALA A 229 21.36 -15.27 1.17
N ALA A 230 22.49 -15.07 0.48
CA ALA A 230 22.53 -14.37 -0.80
C ALA A 230 21.79 -15.12 -1.92
N GLN A 231 21.84 -16.46 -1.92
CA GLN A 231 21.13 -17.30 -2.89
C GLN A 231 19.63 -17.39 -2.59
N VAL A 232 19.23 -17.22 -1.32
CA VAL A 232 17.83 -16.98 -0.91
C VAL A 232 17.39 -15.56 -1.28
N GLU A 233 18.25 -14.54 -1.20
CA GLU A 233 17.96 -13.17 -1.63
C GLU A 233 17.80 -13.06 -3.16
N GLU A 234 18.69 -13.72 -3.92
CA GLU A 234 18.63 -13.83 -5.38
C GLU A 234 17.42 -14.64 -5.87
N THR A 235 17.00 -15.69 -5.15
CA THR A 235 15.77 -16.42 -5.49
C THR A 235 14.50 -15.72 -4.99
N ALA A 236 14.51 -15.03 -3.85
CA ALA A 236 13.36 -14.27 -3.36
C ALA A 236 13.06 -13.03 -4.22
N THR A 237 14.09 -12.32 -4.68
CA THR A 237 13.93 -11.22 -5.67
C THR A 237 13.53 -11.69 -7.06
N ALA A 238 13.57 -13.01 -7.33
CA ALA A 238 13.06 -13.65 -8.53
C ALA A 238 11.73 -14.41 -8.31
N ALA A 239 11.13 -14.38 -7.11
CA ALA A 239 9.97 -15.20 -6.73
C ALA A 239 8.71 -14.38 -6.41
N LEU A 240 8.43 -13.34 -7.20
CA LEU A 240 7.12 -12.68 -7.24
C LEU A 240 6.15 -13.32 -8.25
N ASP A 241 6.61 -14.30 -9.04
CA ASP A 241 5.83 -14.92 -10.12
C ASP A 241 5.21 -16.28 -9.73
N SER A 242 3.89 -16.26 -9.46
CA SER A 242 2.96 -17.42 -9.36
C SER A 242 2.98 -18.34 -8.12
N GLU A 243 1.78 -18.81 -7.77
CA GLU A 243 1.44 -19.69 -6.63
C GLU A 243 2.24 -21.01 -6.57
N ALA A 244 2.50 -21.61 -7.74
CA ALA A 244 3.31 -22.83 -7.85
C ALA A 244 4.77 -22.59 -7.40
N GLN A 245 5.31 -21.38 -7.61
CA GLN A 245 6.64 -21.00 -7.16
C GLN A 245 6.64 -20.55 -5.69
N ALA A 246 5.58 -19.91 -5.20
CA ALA A 246 5.41 -19.63 -3.77
C ALA A 246 5.51 -20.91 -2.93
N THR A 247 4.89 -22.01 -3.38
CA THR A 247 5.01 -23.34 -2.73
C THR A 247 6.45 -23.89 -2.74
N ALA A 248 7.24 -23.59 -3.78
CA ALA A 248 8.64 -24.02 -3.87
C ALA A 248 9.56 -23.13 -3.01
N ALA A 249 9.36 -21.82 -3.02
CA ALA A 249 10.05 -20.84 -2.18
C ALA A 249 9.79 -21.11 -0.70
N PHE A 250 8.55 -21.44 -0.32
CA PHE A 250 8.19 -21.83 1.04
C PHE A 250 8.93 -23.10 1.51
N ARG A 251 9.08 -24.11 0.64
CA ARG A 251 9.88 -25.31 0.95
C ARG A 251 11.39 -25.02 1.04
N ALA A 252 11.90 -24.11 0.21
CA ALA A 252 13.29 -23.64 0.30
C ALA A 252 13.53 -22.87 1.61
N TRP A 253 12.59 -21.99 1.99
CA TRP A 253 12.58 -21.26 3.25
C TRP A 253 12.47 -22.17 4.48
N GLN A 254 11.59 -23.18 4.47
CA GLN A 254 11.53 -24.21 5.51
C GLN A 254 12.87 -24.96 5.64
N THR A 255 13.54 -25.23 4.51
CA THR A 255 14.87 -25.86 4.51
C THR A 255 15.93 -24.94 5.11
N ALA A 256 15.91 -23.64 4.78
CA ALA A 256 16.78 -22.63 5.39
C ALA A 256 16.50 -22.42 6.89
N GLN A 257 15.23 -22.46 7.31
CA GLN A 257 14.79 -22.37 8.71
C GLN A 257 15.27 -23.59 9.51
N ALA A 258 15.20 -24.80 8.95
CA ALA A 258 15.77 -26.01 9.54
C ALA A 258 17.31 -25.92 9.67
N GLN A 259 18.00 -25.39 8.66
CA GLN A 259 19.45 -25.15 8.70
C GLN A 259 19.84 -24.09 9.75
N ALA A 260 19.10 -22.99 9.85
CA ALA A 260 19.29 -21.95 10.88
C ALA A 260 19.04 -22.50 12.30
N THR A 261 18.06 -23.39 12.46
CA THR A 261 17.79 -24.09 13.72
C THR A 261 18.93 -25.04 14.08
N ALA A 262 19.47 -25.79 13.12
CA ALA A 262 20.66 -26.63 13.31
C ALA A 262 21.92 -25.80 13.65
N ALA A 263 22.11 -24.65 13.01
CA ALA A 263 23.18 -23.71 13.34
C ALA A 263 23.04 -23.16 14.77
N SER A 264 21.81 -22.87 15.21
CA SER A 264 21.51 -22.43 16.57
C SER A 264 21.82 -23.50 17.63
N LEU A 265 21.51 -24.77 17.34
CA LEU A 265 21.88 -25.92 18.19
C LEU A 265 23.40 -26.13 18.26
N ASN A 266 24.12 -25.93 17.15
CA ASN A 266 25.58 -25.92 17.16
C ASN A 266 26.14 -24.74 17.99
N LEU A 267 25.53 -23.56 17.93
CA LEU A 267 25.95 -22.39 18.71
C LEU A 267 25.77 -22.62 20.23
N LEU A 268 24.66 -23.22 20.64
CA LEU A 268 24.42 -23.69 22.02
C LEU A 268 25.47 -24.72 22.47
N THR A 269 25.87 -25.63 21.58
CA THR A 269 26.92 -26.62 21.85
C THR A 269 28.29 -25.95 22.07
N VAL A 270 28.61 -24.91 21.29
CA VAL A 270 29.82 -24.08 21.48
C VAL A 270 29.76 -23.28 22.78
N GLN A 271 28.62 -22.70 23.15
CA GLN A 271 28.44 -22.05 24.46
C GLN A 271 28.63 -23.01 25.63
N ALA A 272 28.12 -24.25 25.52
CA ALA A 272 28.34 -25.28 26.54
C ALA A 272 29.82 -25.64 26.68
N GLN A 273 30.55 -25.78 25.57
CA GLN A 273 32.00 -26.02 25.56
C GLN A 273 32.80 -24.84 26.14
N ALA A 274 32.42 -23.60 25.83
CA ALA A 274 33.04 -22.39 26.40
C ALA A 274 32.81 -22.30 27.92
N THR A 275 31.58 -22.58 28.38
CA THR A 275 31.22 -22.61 29.81
C THR A 275 32.00 -23.70 30.55
N ALA A 276 32.08 -24.92 29.99
CA ALA A 276 32.87 -26.01 30.54
C ALA A 276 34.38 -25.68 30.61
N THR A 277 34.90 -24.93 29.63
CA THR A 277 36.29 -24.47 29.61
C THR A 277 36.55 -23.41 30.70
N SER A 278 35.63 -22.46 30.87
CA SER A 278 35.68 -21.45 31.95
C SER A 278 35.69 -22.11 33.35
N THR A 279 34.80 -23.09 33.57
CA THR A 279 34.74 -23.87 34.82
C THR A 279 36.07 -24.61 35.10
N ARG A 280 36.76 -25.06 34.04
CA ARG A 280 38.07 -25.73 34.14
C ARG A 280 39.21 -24.79 34.54
N LEU A 281 39.14 -23.52 34.15
CA LEU A 281 40.13 -22.49 34.50
C LEU A 281 39.97 -22.01 35.96
N VAL A 282 38.74 -21.94 36.46
CA VAL A 282 38.45 -21.56 37.86
C VAL A 282 38.80 -22.68 38.87
N GLY A 283 38.87 -23.94 38.42
CA GLY A 283 39.09 -25.12 39.28
C GLY A 283 40.52 -25.39 39.78
N ALA A 284 41.46 -24.45 39.64
CA ALA A 284 42.86 -24.66 40.03
C ALA A 284 43.08 -24.48 41.54
N THR A 285 43.16 -25.60 42.29
CA THR A 285 43.43 -25.57 43.74
C THR A 285 44.87 -25.07 44.04
N PRO A 286 45.05 -24.10 44.96
CA PRO A 286 46.37 -23.58 45.30
C PRO A 286 47.20 -24.59 46.10
N GLN A 287 48.50 -24.70 45.80
CA GLN A 287 49.43 -25.45 46.65
C GLN A 287 49.83 -24.65 47.90
N PRO A 288 49.97 -25.30 49.07
CA PRO A 288 50.37 -24.62 50.30
C PRO A 288 51.86 -24.30 50.31
N GLY A 289 52.23 -23.02 50.12
CA GLY A 289 53.61 -22.55 50.33
C GLY A 289 53.99 -21.24 49.64
N GLY A 290 53.31 -20.84 48.56
CA GLY A 290 53.56 -19.57 47.86
C GLY A 290 52.79 -18.39 48.46
N THR A 291 53.47 -17.26 48.70
CA THR A 291 52.83 -15.99 49.09
C THR A 291 52.49 -15.13 47.87
N GLU A 292 52.02 -15.77 46.79
CA GLU A 292 51.54 -15.10 45.59
C GLU A 292 50.02 -15.26 45.53
N THR A 293 49.30 -14.14 45.55
CA THR A 293 47.86 -14.12 45.27
C THR A 293 47.63 -14.58 43.83
N PRO A 294 46.65 -15.47 43.55
CA PRO A 294 46.37 -15.88 42.18
C PRO A 294 45.97 -14.65 41.36
N GLU A 295 46.83 -14.27 40.41
CA GLU A 295 46.63 -13.11 39.55
C GLU A 295 45.49 -13.40 38.59
N TRP A 296 44.32 -12.82 38.88
CA TRP A 296 43.07 -13.14 38.19
C TRP A 296 43.06 -12.45 36.82
N ASP A 297 43.42 -13.20 35.77
CA ASP A 297 43.53 -12.68 34.40
C ASP A 297 42.20 -12.04 33.94
N PRO A 298 42.14 -10.71 33.81
CA PRO A 298 40.91 -10.02 33.43
C PRO A 298 40.59 -10.22 31.94
N THR A 299 41.57 -10.60 31.11
CA THR A 299 41.38 -10.79 29.67
C THR A 299 40.56 -12.04 29.36
N ALA A 300 40.74 -13.10 30.15
CA ALA A 300 39.95 -14.33 30.03
C ALA A 300 38.47 -14.09 30.37
N THR A 301 38.19 -13.33 31.44
CA THR A 301 36.83 -12.95 31.85
C THR A 301 36.17 -12.07 30.80
N ALA A 302 36.86 -11.01 30.35
CA ALA A 302 36.36 -10.11 29.31
C ALA A 302 36.07 -10.84 27.97
N ALA A 303 36.86 -11.86 27.62
CA ALA A 303 36.61 -12.67 26.43
C ALA A 303 35.31 -13.50 26.54
N VAL A 304 35.02 -14.08 27.70
CA VAL A 304 33.77 -14.84 27.95
C VAL A 304 32.55 -13.92 27.97
N GLU A 305 32.65 -12.75 28.60
CA GLU A 305 31.58 -11.74 28.59
C GLU A 305 31.31 -11.23 27.17
N THR A 306 32.35 -10.93 26.41
CA THR A 306 32.24 -10.49 24.99
C THR A 306 31.60 -11.57 24.11
N ALA A 307 32.01 -12.84 24.27
CA ALA A 307 31.42 -13.95 23.52
C ALA A 307 29.94 -14.17 23.88
N THR A 308 29.58 -13.99 25.16
CA THR A 308 28.19 -14.12 25.63
C THR A 308 27.31 -12.99 25.10
N ALA A 309 27.78 -11.74 25.14
CA ALA A 309 27.08 -10.59 24.55
C ALA A 309 26.92 -10.71 23.02
N ALA A 310 27.92 -11.26 22.33
CA ALA A 310 27.83 -11.55 20.90
C ALA A 310 26.76 -12.61 20.59
N ALA A 311 26.74 -13.72 21.34
CA ALA A 311 25.72 -14.77 21.19
C ALA A 311 24.29 -14.25 21.43
N GLN A 312 24.09 -13.45 22.49
CA GLN A 312 22.80 -12.80 22.76
C GLN A 312 22.39 -11.82 21.64
N SER A 313 23.35 -11.07 21.07
CA SER A 313 23.09 -10.16 19.96
C SER A 313 22.67 -10.90 18.68
N LEU A 314 23.30 -12.03 18.39
CA LEU A 314 22.93 -12.94 17.29
C LEU A 314 21.54 -13.57 17.51
N GLN A 315 21.22 -13.99 18.74
CA GLN A 315 19.90 -14.54 19.07
C GLN A 315 18.78 -13.51 18.87
N ILE A 316 18.99 -12.26 19.30
CA ILE A 316 18.04 -11.15 19.09
C ILE A 316 17.90 -10.81 17.59
N ALA A 317 18.98 -10.90 16.80
CA ALA A 317 18.93 -10.69 15.36
C ALA A 317 18.12 -11.81 14.67
N ALA A 318 18.39 -13.08 14.98
CA ALA A 318 17.66 -14.21 14.43
C ALA A 318 16.15 -14.14 14.77
N GLN A 319 15.80 -13.80 16.01
CA GLN A 319 14.40 -13.70 16.42
C GLN A 319 13.65 -12.54 15.72
N LYS A 320 14.34 -11.45 15.35
CA LYS A 320 13.75 -10.39 14.50
C LYS A 320 13.50 -10.84 13.06
N VAL A 321 14.40 -11.65 12.50
CA VAL A 321 14.20 -12.23 11.15
C VAL A 321 13.01 -13.20 11.16
N VAL A 322 12.83 -13.99 12.21
CA VAL A 322 11.65 -14.87 12.36
C VAL A 322 10.34 -14.07 12.43
N VAL A 323 10.30 -12.96 13.17
CA VAL A 323 9.11 -12.10 13.24
C VAL A 323 8.80 -11.46 11.88
N ALA A 324 9.80 -10.84 11.24
CA ALA A 324 9.60 -10.21 9.93
C ALA A 324 9.22 -11.22 8.82
N ALA A 325 9.72 -12.46 8.91
CA ALA A 325 9.31 -13.54 8.02
C ALA A 325 7.85 -13.96 8.26
N ALA A 326 7.41 -14.05 9.51
CA ALA A 326 6.01 -14.37 9.84
C ALA A 326 5.04 -13.24 9.43
N GLU A 327 5.45 -11.98 9.54
CA GLU A 327 4.69 -10.81 9.03
C GLU A 327 4.55 -10.87 7.50
N LEU A 328 5.61 -11.23 6.77
CA LEU A 328 5.59 -11.43 5.31
C LEU A 328 4.76 -12.67 4.90
N GLU A 329 4.89 -13.79 5.62
CA GLU A 329 4.11 -15.01 5.40
C GLU A 329 2.61 -14.73 5.56
N ALA A 330 2.21 -14.09 6.67
CA ALA A 330 0.82 -13.68 6.91
C ALA A 330 0.30 -12.72 5.83
N THR A 331 1.13 -11.77 5.36
CA THR A 331 0.77 -10.83 4.29
C THR A 331 0.55 -11.54 2.95
N ALA A 332 1.43 -12.47 2.58
CA ALA A 332 1.31 -13.25 1.35
C ALA A 332 0.12 -14.21 1.39
N THR A 333 -0.13 -14.86 2.53
CA THR A 333 -1.32 -15.71 2.74
C THR A 333 -2.61 -14.89 2.67
N ALA A 334 -2.64 -13.68 3.25
CA ALA A 334 -3.80 -12.79 3.15
C ALA A 334 -4.08 -12.36 1.70
N ALA A 335 -3.05 -11.99 0.93
CA ALA A 335 -3.18 -11.63 -0.49
C ALA A 335 -3.69 -12.80 -1.35
N ALA A 336 -3.15 -14.01 -1.13
CA ALA A 336 -3.61 -15.22 -1.81
C ALA A 336 -5.06 -15.57 -1.43
N SER A 337 -5.43 -15.45 -0.15
CA SER A 337 -6.78 -15.69 0.34
C SER A 337 -7.79 -14.70 -0.27
N ALA A 338 -7.46 -13.40 -0.30
CA ALA A 338 -8.31 -12.37 -0.90
C ALA A 338 -8.46 -12.55 -2.42
N THR A 339 -7.43 -13.06 -3.10
CA THR A 339 -7.52 -13.43 -4.53
C THR A 339 -8.40 -14.66 -4.75
N ALA A 340 -8.36 -15.63 -3.81
CA ALA A 340 -9.22 -16.81 -3.86
C ALA A 340 -10.70 -16.47 -3.62
N THR A 341 -11.02 -15.71 -2.56
CA THR A 341 -12.41 -15.29 -2.27
C THR A 341 -12.97 -14.41 -3.39
N ALA A 342 -12.19 -13.46 -3.91
CA ALA A 342 -12.64 -12.62 -5.03
C ALA A 342 -12.80 -13.40 -6.36
N ARG A 343 -12.24 -14.61 -6.48
CA ARG A 343 -12.54 -15.54 -7.58
C ARG A 343 -13.80 -16.36 -7.29
N GLU A 344 -13.94 -16.85 -6.06
CA GLU A 344 -15.09 -17.62 -5.60
C GLU A 344 -16.39 -16.82 -5.70
N LEU A 345 -16.40 -15.56 -5.23
CA LEU A 345 -17.49 -14.61 -5.42
C LEU A 345 -17.84 -14.41 -6.91
N ARG A 346 -16.83 -14.17 -7.77
CA ARG A 346 -17.05 -14.05 -9.21
C ARG A 346 -17.70 -15.31 -9.80
N GLU A 347 -17.30 -16.50 -9.36
CA GLU A 347 -17.86 -17.78 -9.79
C GLU A 347 -19.29 -18.00 -9.26
N GLN A 348 -19.60 -17.57 -8.04
CA GLN A 348 -20.95 -17.57 -7.46
C GLN A 348 -21.90 -16.63 -8.21
N LEU A 349 -21.55 -15.35 -8.38
CA LEU A 349 -22.36 -14.35 -9.09
C LEU A 349 -22.68 -14.78 -10.52
N GLN A 350 -21.70 -15.34 -11.24
CA GLN A 350 -21.90 -15.88 -12.59
C GLN A 350 -22.78 -17.14 -12.61
N THR A 351 -22.81 -17.92 -11.52
CA THR A 351 -23.71 -19.07 -11.35
C THR A 351 -25.15 -18.60 -11.07
N ALA A 352 -25.32 -17.51 -10.32
CA ALA A 352 -26.57 -16.77 -10.17
C ALA A 352 -26.97 -15.95 -11.43
N GLY A 353 -26.22 -16.07 -12.53
CA GLY A 353 -26.51 -15.42 -13.81
C GLY A 353 -26.12 -13.94 -13.90
N LEU A 354 -25.53 -13.35 -12.86
CA LEU A 354 -25.03 -11.99 -12.84
C LEU A 354 -23.67 -11.91 -13.57
N THR A 355 -23.69 -11.25 -14.72
CA THR A 355 -22.56 -11.15 -15.67
C THR A 355 -22.38 -9.74 -16.25
N GLY A 356 -23.24 -8.78 -15.91
CA GLY A 356 -23.36 -7.47 -16.53
C GLY A 356 -24.11 -7.47 -17.86
N ARG A 357 -24.77 -8.57 -18.22
CA ARG A 357 -25.38 -8.75 -19.54
C ARG A 357 -26.46 -7.71 -19.82
N GLY A 358 -26.27 -6.97 -20.91
CA GLY A 358 -27.22 -5.96 -21.38
C GLY A 358 -27.00 -4.57 -20.79
N VAL A 359 -26.07 -4.42 -19.83
CA VAL A 359 -25.63 -3.13 -19.31
C VAL A 359 -24.50 -2.58 -20.19
N LYS A 360 -24.60 -1.29 -20.55
CA LYS A 360 -23.65 -0.56 -21.38
C LYS A 360 -22.67 0.23 -20.50
N VAL A 361 -21.37 0.06 -20.73
CA VAL A 361 -20.32 0.80 -20.01
C VAL A 361 -19.47 1.60 -20.99
N ALA A 362 -19.56 2.93 -20.91
CA ALA A 362 -18.60 3.80 -21.58
C ALA A 362 -17.29 3.87 -20.79
N ILE A 363 -16.16 3.74 -21.49
CA ILE A 363 -14.81 3.86 -20.91
C ILE A 363 -14.07 4.96 -21.66
N LEU A 364 -13.77 6.05 -20.95
CA LEU A 364 -13.11 7.24 -21.45
C LEU A 364 -11.63 7.18 -21.06
N SER A 365 -10.78 6.67 -21.96
CA SER A 365 -9.37 6.35 -21.65
C SER A 365 -8.43 6.50 -22.87
N THR A 366 -7.33 5.73 -22.90
CA THR A 366 -6.21 5.84 -23.86
C THR A 366 -6.41 5.12 -25.20
N GLY A 367 -7.48 4.37 -25.37
CA GLY A 367 -7.77 3.54 -26.55
C GLY A 367 -8.24 2.14 -26.16
N ILE A 368 -8.23 1.20 -27.11
CA ILE A 368 -8.51 -0.21 -26.83
C ILE A 368 -7.73 -1.13 -27.78
N ASP A 369 -7.08 -2.17 -27.24
CA ASP A 369 -6.61 -3.31 -28.03
C ASP A 369 -7.76 -4.30 -28.26
N ALA A 370 -8.58 -3.99 -29.26
CA ALA A 370 -9.68 -4.85 -29.71
C ALA A 370 -9.23 -6.22 -30.27
N THR A 371 -7.91 -6.50 -30.34
CA THR A 371 -7.38 -7.81 -30.74
C THR A 371 -7.10 -8.74 -29.56
N HIS A 372 -7.13 -8.24 -28.32
CA HIS A 372 -6.95 -9.07 -27.13
C HIS A 372 -8.13 -10.04 -26.96
N PRO A 373 -7.91 -11.37 -26.78
CA PRO A 373 -8.99 -12.37 -26.79
C PRO A 373 -10.14 -12.08 -25.82
N ASP A 374 -9.81 -11.55 -24.64
CA ASP A 374 -10.78 -11.28 -23.57
C ASP A 374 -11.86 -10.25 -23.95
N LEU A 375 -11.55 -9.35 -24.88
CA LEU A 375 -12.42 -8.25 -25.32
C LEU A 375 -13.21 -8.59 -26.60
N ALA A 376 -12.99 -9.78 -27.17
CA ALA A 376 -13.65 -10.22 -28.39
C ALA A 376 -15.17 -10.33 -28.20
N GLY A 377 -15.93 -9.50 -28.92
CA GLY A 377 -17.39 -9.43 -28.78
C GLY A 377 -17.87 -8.72 -27.51
N ARG A 378 -17.03 -7.91 -26.85
CA ARG A 378 -17.42 -6.98 -25.77
C ARG A 378 -17.54 -5.53 -26.23
N ILE A 379 -16.83 -5.14 -27.29
CA ILE A 379 -16.83 -3.76 -27.77
C ILE A 379 -18.02 -3.54 -28.71
N ALA A 380 -18.97 -2.70 -28.29
CA ALA A 380 -20.19 -2.38 -29.02
C ALA A 380 -19.99 -1.22 -30.01
N GLU A 381 -19.34 -0.14 -29.58
CA GLU A 381 -19.01 1.02 -30.41
C GLU A 381 -17.70 1.69 -29.95
N THR A 382 -17.01 2.40 -30.84
CA THR A 382 -15.74 3.06 -30.55
C THR A 382 -15.67 4.48 -31.11
N LYS A 383 -15.09 5.40 -30.34
CA LYS A 383 -14.96 6.80 -30.74
C LYS A 383 -13.61 7.39 -30.35
N ASP A 384 -12.88 7.87 -31.35
CA ASP A 384 -11.64 8.64 -31.17
C ASP A 384 -11.93 10.15 -31.18
N PHE A 385 -11.51 10.82 -30.12
CA PHE A 385 -11.55 12.28 -29.98
C PHE A 385 -10.17 12.93 -30.14
N VAL A 386 -9.09 12.16 -29.97
CA VAL A 386 -7.70 12.62 -30.08
C VAL A 386 -7.27 12.76 -31.54
N GLY A 387 -7.82 11.92 -32.42
CA GLY A 387 -7.55 11.93 -33.87
C GLY A 387 -6.33 11.10 -34.28
N GLU A 388 -5.94 10.12 -33.46
CA GLU A 388 -4.77 9.26 -33.65
C GLU A 388 -5.13 7.80 -34.00
N GLY A 389 -6.43 7.46 -33.98
CA GLY A 389 -6.93 6.09 -34.12
C GLY A 389 -7.13 5.39 -32.77
N MET A 390 -7.96 4.35 -32.72
CA MET A 390 -8.37 3.68 -31.46
C MET A 390 -7.26 2.89 -30.74
N GLU A 391 -6.05 2.79 -31.31
CA GLU A 391 -4.95 2.00 -30.74
C GLU A 391 -4.57 2.48 -29.33
N ASP A 392 -4.55 1.55 -28.37
CA ASP A 392 -4.14 1.83 -27.00
C ASP A 392 -2.62 1.88 -26.86
N GLY A 393 -2.02 2.97 -27.33
CA GLY A 393 -0.58 3.21 -27.23
C GLY A 393 -0.04 3.36 -25.80
N SER A 394 -0.91 3.45 -24.78
CA SER A 394 -0.53 3.54 -23.37
C SER A 394 -0.69 2.20 -22.64
N GLY A 395 -1.86 1.57 -22.79
CA GLY A 395 -2.28 0.32 -22.15
C GLY A 395 -3.37 0.47 -21.08
N SER A 396 -3.70 1.70 -20.65
CA SER A 396 -4.67 1.95 -19.57
C SER A 396 -6.07 1.51 -19.98
N GLY A 397 -6.58 2.00 -21.12
CA GLY A 397 -7.94 1.72 -21.57
C GLY A 397 -8.22 0.22 -21.77
N THR A 398 -7.24 -0.54 -22.26
CA THR A 398 -7.35 -1.99 -22.42
C THR A 398 -7.34 -2.74 -21.10
N PHE A 399 -6.48 -2.32 -20.16
CA PHE A 399 -6.45 -2.88 -18.83
C PHE A 399 -7.76 -2.60 -18.09
N THR A 400 -8.16 -1.32 -18.03
CA THR A 400 -9.42 -0.84 -17.44
C THR A 400 -10.63 -1.58 -18.03
N ALA A 401 -10.73 -1.70 -19.36
CA ALA A 401 -11.79 -2.45 -20.03
C ALA A 401 -11.82 -3.94 -19.66
N SER A 402 -10.67 -4.56 -19.42
CA SER A 402 -10.60 -5.96 -19.01
C SER A 402 -11.01 -6.20 -17.56
N ILE A 403 -10.73 -5.27 -16.63
CA ILE A 403 -11.20 -5.32 -15.24
C ILE A 403 -12.73 -5.19 -15.17
N VAL A 404 -13.31 -4.33 -16.03
CA VAL A 404 -14.77 -4.21 -16.18
C VAL A 404 -15.35 -5.49 -16.82
N ALA A 405 -15.08 -5.75 -18.11
CA ALA A 405 -15.80 -6.75 -18.90
C ALA A 405 -14.92 -7.74 -19.68
N GLY A 406 -13.66 -7.92 -19.28
CA GLY A 406 -12.79 -8.93 -19.89
C GLY A 406 -13.31 -10.34 -19.63
N SER A 407 -13.53 -11.13 -20.69
CA SER A 407 -14.08 -12.49 -20.56
C SER A 407 -13.13 -13.53 -19.94
N GLY A 408 -11.86 -13.17 -19.67
CA GLY A 408 -10.83 -14.09 -19.15
C GLY A 408 -10.32 -15.09 -20.20
N ALA A 409 -10.71 -14.95 -21.48
CA ALA A 409 -10.52 -15.98 -22.50
C ALA A 409 -9.06 -16.42 -22.70
N ALA A 410 -8.09 -15.51 -22.66
CA ALA A 410 -6.67 -15.84 -22.80
C ALA A 410 -6.08 -16.58 -21.58
N SER A 411 -6.74 -16.52 -20.41
CA SER A 411 -6.36 -17.19 -19.16
C SER A 411 -7.28 -18.36 -18.77
N GLY A 412 -8.21 -18.76 -19.65
CA GLY A 412 -9.19 -19.81 -19.36
C GLY A 412 -10.25 -19.41 -18.32
N GLY A 413 -10.45 -18.11 -18.10
CA GLY A 413 -11.40 -17.54 -17.14
C GLY A 413 -10.78 -17.03 -15.83
N LEU A 414 -9.47 -17.25 -15.59
CA LEU A 414 -8.81 -16.89 -14.33
C LEU A 414 -8.78 -15.38 -14.07
N TYR A 415 -8.48 -14.57 -15.10
CA TYR A 415 -8.45 -13.11 -15.02
C TYR A 415 -9.66 -12.48 -15.71
N LYS A 416 -10.85 -12.96 -15.32
CA LYS A 416 -12.11 -12.44 -15.80
C LYS A 416 -12.48 -11.13 -15.07
N GLY A 417 -12.93 -10.14 -15.84
CA GLY A 417 -13.53 -8.92 -15.33
C GLY A 417 -14.78 -9.20 -14.49
N LEU A 418 -15.24 -8.18 -13.76
CA LEU A 418 -16.35 -8.34 -12.82
C LEU A 418 -17.72 -8.44 -13.53
N ALA A 419 -17.88 -7.75 -14.66
CA ALA A 419 -19.08 -7.74 -15.51
C ALA A 419 -18.77 -8.27 -16.94
N PRO A 420 -18.40 -9.56 -17.09
CA PRO A 420 -17.82 -10.13 -18.32
C PRO A 420 -18.74 -10.18 -19.55
N GLU A 421 -20.00 -9.79 -19.43
CA GLU A 421 -20.99 -9.70 -20.52
C GLU A 421 -21.60 -8.31 -20.71
N ALA A 422 -21.06 -7.29 -20.04
CA ALA A 422 -21.41 -5.89 -20.32
C ALA A 422 -20.87 -5.43 -21.70
N ASP A 423 -21.63 -4.54 -22.34
CA ASP A 423 -21.33 -3.97 -23.65
C ASP A 423 -20.48 -2.70 -23.51
N LEU A 424 -19.26 -2.73 -24.04
CA LEU A 424 -18.26 -1.67 -23.88
C LEU A 424 -18.33 -0.61 -25.00
N TYR A 425 -18.42 0.64 -24.60
CA TYR A 425 -18.42 1.83 -25.47
C TYR A 425 -17.11 2.61 -25.26
N ILE A 426 -16.12 2.42 -26.14
CA ILE A 426 -14.78 2.97 -25.90
C ILE A 426 -14.64 4.38 -26.49
N ALA A 427 -14.48 5.38 -25.61
CA ALA A 427 -14.06 6.72 -25.99
C ALA A 427 -12.55 6.89 -25.77
N LYS A 428 -11.77 7.01 -26.84
CA LYS A 428 -10.37 7.45 -26.75
C LYS A 428 -10.34 8.97 -26.58
N VAL A 429 -10.05 9.40 -25.36
CA VAL A 429 -9.92 10.82 -24.96
C VAL A 429 -8.52 11.17 -24.48
N LEU A 430 -7.64 10.16 -24.34
CA LEU A 430 -6.22 10.31 -23.98
C LEU A 430 -5.32 9.77 -25.10
N GLY A 431 -4.21 10.47 -25.37
CA GLY A 431 -3.14 10.01 -26.27
C GLY A 431 -2.25 8.93 -25.63
N PRO A 432 -1.29 8.36 -26.40
CA PRO A 432 -0.38 7.29 -25.94
C PRO A 432 0.42 7.58 -24.66
N GLY A 433 0.58 8.85 -24.29
CA GLY A 433 1.25 9.26 -23.05
C GLY A 433 0.38 9.25 -21.79
N GLY A 434 -0.87 8.77 -21.86
CA GLY A 434 -1.82 8.83 -20.73
C GLY A 434 -2.40 10.22 -20.46
N ALA A 435 -2.33 11.14 -21.43
CA ALA A 435 -2.77 12.52 -21.30
C ALA A 435 -3.59 12.97 -22.52
N GLY A 436 -4.56 13.85 -22.30
CA GLY A 436 -5.44 14.44 -23.32
C GLY A 436 -5.93 15.82 -22.85
N THR A 437 -6.85 16.47 -23.58
CA THR A 437 -7.40 17.76 -23.16
C THR A 437 -8.77 17.60 -22.49
N VAL A 438 -9.12 18.56 -21.62
CA VAL A 438 -10.44 18.63 -20.97
C VAL A 438 -11.58 18.63 -21.99
N ASN A 439 -11.38 19.23 -23.17
CA ASN A 439 -12.37 19.25 -24.24
C ASN A 439 -12.65 17.85 -24.80
N ASP A 440 -11.63 17.01 -24.90
CA ASP A 440 -11.73 15.65 -25.45
C ASP A 440 -12.50 14.74 -24.47
N VAL A 441 -12.23 14.89 -23.17
CA VAL A 441 -12.98 14.19 -22.11
C VAL A 441 -14.44 14.66 -22.08
N ILE A 442 -14.71 15.97 -22.14
CA ILE A 442 -16.07 16.54 -22.21
C ILE A 442 -16.82 16.04 -23.46
N ALA A 443 -16.14 15.93 -24.61
CA ALA A 443 -16.72 15.37 -25.83
C ALA A 443 -17.01 13.87 -25.68
N GLY A 444 -16.15 13.12 -24.99
CA GLY A 444 -16.38 11.72 -24.63
C GLY A 444 -17.58 11.52 -23.70
N ILE A 445 -17.76 12.38 -22.68
CA ILE A 445 -18.91 12.31 -21.76
C ILE A 445 -20.21 12.58 -22.53
N LYS A 446 -20.23 13.64 -23.35
CA LYS A 446 -21.38 13.97 -24.21
C LYS A 446 -21.73 12.84 -25.17
N TRP A 447 -20.74 12.21 -25.77
CA TRP A 447 -20.96 11.06 -26.63
C TRP A 447 -21.50 9.85 -25.86
N ALA A 448 -21.02 9.58 -24.64
CA ALA A 448 -21.59 8.51 -23.81
C ALA A 448 -23.09 8.74 -23.52
N VAL A 449 -23.49 9.98 -23.26
CA VAL A 449 -24.92 10.37 -23.16
C VAL A 449 -25.64 10.19 -24.50
N GLU A 450 -25.03 10.56 -25.64
CA GLU A 450 -25.58 10.30 -26.99
C GLU A 450 -25.68 8.80 -27.36
N GLN A 451 -25.00 7.90 -26.65
CA GLN A 451 -25.11 6.44 -26.83
C GLN A 451 -26.11 5.79 -25.86
N GLU A 452 -26.71 6.59 -24.96
CA GLU A 452 -27.64 6.13 -23.93
C GLU A 452 -27.03 4.98 -23.09
N VAL A 453 -25.76 5.11 -22.67
CA VAL A 453 -25.10 4.12 -21.80
C VAL A 453 -25.53 4.27 -20.34
N ASP A 454 -25.45 3.19 -19.57
CA ASP A 454 -25.87 3.20 -18.16
C ASP A 454 -24.75 3.72 -17.23
N ILE A 455 -23.49 3.41 -17.58
CA ILE A 455 -22.29 3.73 -16.78
C ILE A 455 -21.26 4.47 -17.63
N VAL A 456 -20.62 5.51 -17.06
CA VAL A 456 -19.51 6.25 -17.68
C VAL A 456 -18.29 6.22 -16.75
N LEU A 457 -17.31 5.38 -17.08
CA LEU A 457 -16.02 5.35 -16.40
C LEU A 457 -15.05 6.37 -17.02
N VAL A 458 -14.75 7.42 -16.27
CA VAL A 458 -13.80 8.47 -16.64
C VAL A 458 -12.41 8.07 -16.12
N ASP A 459 -11.65 7.31 -16.91
CA ASP A 459 -10.35 6.72 -16.53
C ASP A 459 -9.19 7.76 -16.58
N MET A 460 -9.37 8.88 -15.87
CA MET A 460 -8.37 9.95 -15.75
C MET A 460 -8.59 10.78 -14.49
N GLY A 461 -7.54 11.48 -14.06
CA GLY A 461 -7.61 12.50 -13.01
C GLY A 461 -6.80 13.73 -13.38
N GLY A 462 -7.41 14.91 -13.24
CA GLY A 462 -6.75 16.20 -13.37
C GLY A 462 -5.86 16.55 -12.17
N ALA A 463 -5.36 17.78 -12.15
CA ALA A 463 -4.51 18.27 -11.06
C ALA A 463 -5.21 18.21 -9.69
N SER A 464 -4.45 17.85 -8.66
CA SER A 464 -4.90 17.81 -7.26
C SER A 464 -5.45 19.14 -6.77
N GLY A 465 -6.59 19.09 -6.08
CA GLY A 465 -7.22 20.23 -5.41
C GLY A 465 -8.17 20.99 -6.33
N CYS A 466 -9.47 20.66 -6.25
CA CYS A 466 -10.55 21.40 -6.90
C CYS A 466 -11.84 21.40 -6.04
N ASP A 467 -12.78 22.27 -6.40
CA ASP A 467 -14.06 22.54 -5.71
C ASP A 467 -15.29 22.03 -6.47
N GLY A 468 -15.09 21.29 -7.58
CA GLY A 468 -16.13 20.85 -8.49
C GLY A 468 -16.72 21.97 -9.37
N SER A 469 -16.15 23.18 -9.37
CA SER A 469 -16.67 24.30 -10.14
C SER A 469 -16.14 24.41 -11.57
N ASP A 470 -15.20 23.55 -11.97
CA ASP A 470 -14.62 23.50 -13.31
C ASP A 470 -15.56 22.87 -14.37
N GLU A 471 -15.24 23.06 -15.65
CA GLU A 471 -16.10 22.62 -16.76
C GLU A 471 -16.21 21.09 -16.86
N LEU A 472 -15.17 20.33 -16.50
CA LEU A 472 -15.20 18.87 -16.53
C LEU A 472 -16.04 18.31 -15.36
N SER A 473 -15.87 18.85 -14.15
CA SER A 473 -16.72 18.49 -13.01
C SER A 473 -18.20 18.78 -13.27
N ARG A 474 -18.53 19.91 -13.92
CA ARG A 474 -19.92 20.24 -14.29
C ARG A 474 -20.48 19.33 -15.37
N GLU A 475 -19.67 18.91 -16.35
CA GLU A 475 -20.11 17.96 -17.36
C GLU A 475 -20.36 16.57 -16.76
N ALA A 476 -19.51 16.16 -15.81
CA ALA A 476 -19.69 14.92 -15.05
C ALA A 476 -20.95 14.98 -14.16
N ASP A 477 -21.20 16.08 -13.46
CA ASP A 477 -22.46 16.30 -12.74
C ASP A 477 -23.67 16.26 -13.70
N ALA A 478 -23.61 16.95 -14.84
CA ALA A 478 -24.70 16.99 -15.83
C ALA A 478 -24.99 15.62 -16.48
N ALA A 479 -24.00 14.75 -16.65
CA ALA A 479 -24.21 13.38 -17.10
C ALA A 479 -24.92 12.52 -16.05
N VAL A 480 -24.69 12.76 -14.74
CA VAL A 480 -25.49 12.12 -13.69
C VAL A 480 -26.92 12.69 -13.65
N GLU A 481 -27.11 13.99 -13.84
CA GLU A 481 -28.44 14.59 -14.01
C GLU A 481 -29.20 14.09 -15.25
N ALA A 482 -28.48 13.59 -16.26
CA ALA A 482 -29.05 12.92 -17.44
C ALA A 482 -29.41 11.44 -17.21
N GLY A 483 -29.10 10.87 -16.04
CA GLY A 483 -29.47 9.50 -15.66
C GLY A 483 -28.35 8.46 -15.70
N LEU A 484 -27.10 8.86 -16.00
CA LEU A 484 -25.97 7.93 -16.14
C LEU A 484 -25.15 7.84 -14.84
N VAL A 485 -24.65 6.65 -14.48
CA VAL A 485 -23.71 6.51 -13.35
C VAL A 485 -22.30 6.87 -13.81
N VAL A 486 -21.85 8.08 -13.44
CA VAL A 486 -20.48 8.52 -13.71
C VAL A 486 -19.54 8.06 -12.60
N VAL A 487 -18.51 7.28 -12.96
CA VAL A 487 -17.49 6.72 -12.07
C VAL A 487 -16.14 7.38 -12.37
N VAL A 488 -15.44 7.84 -11.34
CA VAL A 488 -14.18 8.60 -11.47
C VAL A 488 -13.16 8.11 -10.44
N PRO A 489 -11.88 7.88 -10.78
CA PRO A 489 -10.84 7.62 -9.81
C PRO A 489 -10.55 8.86 -8.95
N ALA A 490 -10.32 8.66 -7.65
CA ALA A 490 -9.95 9.76 -6.74
C ALA A 490 -8.64 10.45 -7.13
N GLY A 491 -7.72 9.71 -7.76
CA GLY A 491 -6.37 10.13 -8.12
C GLY A 491 -5.29 9.37 -7.34
N ASN A 492 -4.05 9.47 -7.81
CA ASN A 492 -2.88 8.78 -7.25
C ASN A 492 -1.89 9.79 -6.60
N SER A 493 -2.40 10.79 -5.87
CA SER A 493 -1.62 11.91 -5.33
C SER A 493 -1.64 12.03 -3.80
N GLY A 494 -2.11 11.00 -3.08
CA GLY A 494 -1.96 10.88 -1.64
C GLY A 494 -0.49 10.74 -1.17
N PRO A 495 -0.24 10.68 0.16
CA PRO A 495 -1.21 10.55 1.25
C PRO A 495 -1.60 11.86 1.94
N GLU A 496 -1.22 13.03 1.40
CA GLU A 496 -1.61 14.32 1.96
C GLU A 496 -3.08 14.67 1.61
N PRO A 497 -3.81 15.41 2.47
CA PRO A 497 -5.20 15.82 2.23
C PRO A 497 -5.33 16.90 1.15
N GLY A 498 -6.50 17.00 0.52
CA GLY A 498 -6.79 17.96 -0.56
C GLY A 498 -6.18 17.56 -1.91
N THR A 499 -5.95 16.28 -2.13
CA THR A 499 -5.24 15.71 -3.28
C THR A 499 -6.14 15.09 -4.35
N VAL A 500 -7.45 14.99 -4.10
CA VAL A 500 -8.47 14.66 -5.12
C VAL A 500 -8.49 15.73 -6.22
N GLY A 501 -8.48 15.29 -7.48
CA GLY A 501 -8.52 16.15 -8.68
C GLY A 501 -9.89 16.14 -9.38
N SER A 502 -10.03 16.89 -10.48
CA SER A 502 -11.24 16.88 -11.32
C SER A 502 -11.20 15.70 -12.29
N PRO A 503 -12.31 14.99 -12.57
CA PRO A 503 -13.67 15.23 -12.08
C PRO A 503 -14.01 14.59 -10.71
N GLY A 504 -13.05 14.00 -9.98
CA GLY A 504 -13.30 13.39 -8.66
C GLY A 504 -13.79 14.37 -7.57
N CYS A 505 -13.63 15.68 -7.78
CA CYS A 505 -14.22 16.72 -6.94
C CYS A 505 -15.63 17.17 -7.38
N ALA A 506 -16.22 16.59 -8.43
CA ALA A 506 -17.62 16.80 -8.80
C ALA A 506 -18.57 16.38 -7.65
N ARG A 507 -19.86 16.73 -7.73
CA ARG A 507 -20.83 16.52 -6.65
C ARG A 507 -21.49 15.16 -6.73
N LEU A 508 -22.03 14.84 -7.89
CA LEU A 508 -22.87 13.68 -8.13
C LEU A 508 -22.08 12.40 -8.46
N PRO A 509 -21.03 12.43 -9.31
CA PRO A 509 -20.25 11.23 -9.65
C PRO A 509 -19.72 10.44 -8.45
N ILE A 510 -19.61 9.13 -8.65
CA ILE A 510 -19.00 8.18 -7.71
C ILE A 510 -17.48 8.27 -7.85
N THR A 511 -16.82 8.76 -6.82
CA THR A 511 -15.38 9.00 -6.76
C THR A 511 -14.71 7.93 -5.91
N VAL A 512 -13.92 7.09 -6.57
CA VAL A 512 -13.44 5.83 -6.01
C VAL A 512 -11.98 5.95 -5.59
N GLY A 513 -11.73 5.79 -4.29
CA GLY A 513 -10.38 5.65 -3.74
C GLY A 513 -9.86 4.22 -3.86
N ALA A 514 -8.56 4.05 -3.63
CA ALA A 514 -7.88 2.75 -3.70
C ALA A 514 -7.60 2.18 -2.31
N ALA A 515 -7.96 0.91 -2.10
CA ALA A 515 -7.57 0.09 -0.95
C ALA A 515 -6.58 -1.01 -1.34
N GLU A 516 -5.63 -1.30 -0.47
CA GLU A 516 -4.69 -2.43 -0.58
C GLU A 516 -4.70 -3.18 0.75
N LEU A 517 -4.94 -4.50 0.75
CA LEU A 517 -4.92 -5.36 1.96
C LEU A 517 -5.75 -4.79 3.13
N ASN A 518 -6.97 -4.33 2.84
CA ASN A 518 -7.93 -3.73 3.79
C ASN A 518 -7.40 -2.49 4.54
N THR A 519 -6.48 -1.74 3.92
CA THR A 519 -6.12 -0.36 4.31
C THR A 519 -6.22 0.57 3.10
N VAL A 520 -6.44 1.86 3.34
CA VAL A 520 -6.33 2.92 2.32
C VAL A 520 -4.93 2.87 1.69
N ALA A 521 -4.84 2.79 0.37
CA ALA A 521 -3.56 2.77 -0.35
C ALA A 521 -2.83 4.12 -0.20
N ASN A 522 -1.50 4.09 -0.03
CA ASN A 522 -0.73 5.31 0.26
C ASN A 522 -0.76 6.36 -0.86
N TYR A 523 -0.93 5.94 -2.12
CA TYR A 523 -1.11 6.85 -3.25
C TYR A 523 -2.54 7.36 -3.41
N SER A 524 -3.55 6.74 -2.80
CA SER A 524 -4.94 7.13 -2.99
C SER A 524 -5.11 8.60 -2.59
N SER A 525 -5.55 9.42 -3.54
CA SER A 525 -5.86 10.83 -3.32
C SER A 525 -6.99 11.00 -2.31
N ARG A 526 -6.91 12.09 -1.54
CA ARG A 526 -7.67 12.33 -0.32
C ARG A 526 -8.38 13.67 -0.35
N GLY A 527 -9.53 13.73 0.30
CA GLY A 527 -10.27 14.95 0.52
C GLY A 527 -9.65 15.86 1.59
N PRO A 528 -10.37 16.90 2.03
CA PRO A 528 -11.63 17.35 1.43
C PRO A 528 -11.39 17.98 0.05
N THR A 529 -12.46 18.21 -0.71
CA THR A 529 -12.44 19.14 -1.85
C THR A 529 -12.09 20.56 -1.38
N LEU A 530 -11.74 21.47 -2.29
CA LEU A 530 -11.45 22.86 -1.93
C LEU A 530 -12.67 23.63 -1.38
N ASP A 531 -13.90 23.17 -1.65
CA ASP A 531 -15.13 23.66 -1.01
C ASP A 531 -15.52 22.90 0.28
N GLY A 532 -14.69 21.97 0.75
CA GLY A 532 -14.83 21.33 2.06
C GLY A 532 -15.72 20.08 2.10
N ARG A 533 -16.05 19.47 0.96
CA ARG A 533 -16.78 18.19 0.90
C ARG A 533 -15.83 17.02 1.10
N THR A 534 -16.32 15.96 1.75
CA THR A 534 -15.67 14.65 1.79
C THR A 534 -15.57 14.07 0.39
N LYS A 535 -14.37 13.59 0.04
CA LYS A 535 -14.04 12.72 -1.10
C LYS A 535 -12.83 11.86 -0.68
N PRO A 536 -12.63 10.62 -1.18
CA PRO A 536 -13.50 9.85 -2.07
C PRO A 536 -14.88 9.58 -1.45
N ASP A 537 -15.82 9.06 -2.25
CA ASP A 537 -17.13 8.63 -1.71
C ASP A 537 -17.00 7.25 -1.03
N LEU A 538 -16.16 6.36 -1.58
CA LEU A 538 -15.83 5.02 -1.05
C LEU A 538 -14.51 4.49 -1.67
N LEU A 539 -14.06 3.31 -1.23
CA LEU A 539 -12.91 2.58 -1.77
C LEU A 539 -13.33 1.32 -2.53
N PHE A 540 -12.52 0.96 -3.55
CA PHE A 540 -12.45 -0.38 -4.13
C PHE A 540 -10.99 -0.87 -4.14
N SER A 541 -10.75 -2.11 -4.55
CA SER A 541 -9.38 -2.63 -4.72
C SER A 541 -8.52 -1.72 -5.59
N GLY A 542 -7.38 -1.27 -5.05
CA GLY A 542 -6.32 -0.58 -5.79
C GLY A 542 -5.52 -1.50 -6.69
N TYR A 543 -5.59 -2.81 -6.47
CA TYR A 543 -4.86 -3.85 -7.21
C TYR A 543 -5.76 -4.61 -8.18
N GLY A 544 -5.22 -5.02 -9.33
CA GLY A 544 -5.90 -5.89 -10.28
C GLY A 544 -4.94 -6.53 -11.27
N VAL A 545 -5.38 -7.65 -11.86
CA VAL A 545 -4.73 -8.30 -13.01
C VAL A 545 -5.64 -8.17 -14.22
N GLY A 546 -5.09 -7.68 -15.34
CA GLY A 546 -5.86 -7.33 -16.52
C GLY A 546 -5.07 -7.47 -17.82
N ALA A 547 -5.80 -7.36 -18.93
CA ALA A 547 -5.27 -7.49 -20.28
C ALA A 547 -4.23 -6.41 -20.61
N GLN A 548 -3.17 -6.81 -21.28
CA GLN A 548 -2.11 -5.94 -21.74
C GLN A 548 -2.26 -5.66 -23.23
N ALA A 549 -2.52 -4.40 -23.57
CA ALA A 549 -2.49 -3.93 -24.95
C ALA A 549 -1.15 -4.23 -25.64
N ALA A 550 -1.19 -4.62 -26.91
CA ALA A 550 -0.02 -4.94 -27.71
C ALA A 550 1.06 -3.85 -27.65
N ASN A 551 2.30 -4.26 -27.43
CA ASN A 551 3.50 -3.41 -27.33
C ASN A 551 3.59 -2.46 -26.10
N THR A 552 2.59 -2.41 -25.22
CA THR A 552 2.59 -1.54 -24.02
C THR A 552 3.37 -2.11 -22.83
N LYS A 553 3.65 -1.27 -21.81
CA LYS A 553 4.34 -1.65 -20.56
C LYS A 553 3.82 -0.85 -19.35
N ILE A 554 2.56 -1.08 -18.96
CA ILE A 554 1.93 -0.44 -17.79
C ILE A 554 2.30 -1.09 -16.44
N GLY A 555 2.68 -2.37 -16.44
CA GLY A 555 3.01 -3.13 -15.23
C GLY A 555 3.82 -4.40 -15.56
N PRO A 556 4.27 -5.16 -14.54
CA PRO A 556 4.92 -6.45 -14.72
C PRO A 556 3.93 -7.51 -15.25
N LYS A 557 4.44 -8.47 -16.02
CA LYS A 557 3.64 -9.48 -16.73
C LYS A 557 3.44 -10.73 -15.86
N VAL A 558 2.20 -11.01 -15.45
CA VAL A 558 1.87 -12.20 -14.64
C VAL A 558 1.48 -13.41 -15.50
N ALA A 559 1.05 -13.20 -16.75
CA ALA A 559 0.76 -14.27 -17.71
C ALA A 559 0.88 -13.77 -19.17
N PRO A 560 0.89 -14.66 -20.18
CA PRO A 560 0.83 -14.25 -21.58
C PRO A 560 -0.45 -13.44 -21.87
N GLY A 561 -0.29 -12.17 -22.21
CA GLY A 561 -1.41 -11.23 -22.43
C GLY A 561 -1.86 -10.45 -21.18
N TYR A 562 -1.31 -10.74 -19.99
CA TYR A 562 -1.76 -10.10 -18.74
C TYR A 562 -0.64 -9.44 -17.95
N VAL A 563 -1.00 -8.36 -17.26
CA VAL A 563 -0.17 -7.61 -16.31
C VAL A 563 -0.92 -7.38 -15.02
N GLU A 564 -0.20 -7.18 -13.93
CA GLU A 564 -0.74 -6.57 -12.71
C GLU A 564 -0.49 -5.06 -12.71
N VAL A 565 -1.43 -4.28 -12.15
CA VAL A 565 -1.32 -2.82 -12.01
C VAL A 565 -1.93 -2.40 -10.67
N THR A 566 -1.39 -1.34 -10.08
CA THR A 566 -1.98 -0.66 -8.92
C THR A 566 -2.36 0.80 -9.24
N GLY A 567 -3.49 1.28 -8.73
CA GLY A 567 -3.95 2.65 -8.91
C GLY A 567 -5.45 2.84 -8.68
N SER A 568 -5.89 4.08 -8.41
CA SER A 568 -7.31 4.41 -8.25
C SER A 568 -8.14 4.22 -9.53
N SER A 569 -7.51 4.22 -10.71
CA SER A 569 -8.13 3.78 -11.98
C SER A 569 -8.58 2.32 -11.93
N VAL A 570 -7.76 1.44 -11.33
CA VAL A 570 -8.09 0.02 -11.12
C VAL A 570 -9.28 -0.13 -10.16
N SER A 571 -9.39 0.75 -9.17
CA SER A 571 -10.52 0.81 -8.23
C SER A 571 -11.79 1.30 -8.91
N ALA A 572 -11.71 2.35 -9.72
CA ALA A 572 -12.82 2.85 -10.52
C ALA A 572 -13.31 1.82 -11.58
N ALA A 573 -12.39 1.01 -12.14
CA ALA A 573 -12.73 -0.10 -13.02
C ALA A 573 -13.49 -1.23 -12.28
N HIS A 574 -13.07 -1.61 -11.07
CA HIS A 574 -13.82 -2.55 -10.23
C HIS A 574 -15.20 -1.99 -9.86
N ALA A 575 -15.31 -0.71 -9.52
CA ALA A 575 -16.58 -0.06 -9.22
C ALA A 575 -17.53 -0.09 -10.42
N ALA A 576 -17.07 0.32 -11.62
CA ALA A 576 -17.88 0.26 -12.83
C ALA A 576 -18.33 -1.17 -13.18
N GLY A 577 -17.50 -2.18 -12.91
CA GLY A 577 -17.88 -3.59 -13.01
C GLY A 577 -18.97 -4.00 -11.99
N ALA A 578 -18.85 -3.57 -10.73
CA ALA A 578 -19.85 -3.88 -9.69
C ALA A 578 -21.20 -3.23 -9.98
N ILE A 579 -21.19 -1.96 -10.42
CA ILE A 579 -22.39 -1.21 -10.81
C ILE A 579 -23.09 -1.88 -12.00
N ALA A 580 -22.34 -2.49 -12.93
CA ALA A 580 -22.94 -3.26 -14.02
C ALA A 580 -23.60 -4.57 -13.57
N LEU A 581 -23.26 -5.11 -12.39
CA LEU A 581 -24.01 -6.21 -11.78
C LEU A 581 -25.26 -5.70 -11.07
N LEU A 582 -25.18 -4.57 -10.36
CA LEU A 582 -26.33 -3.92 -9.72
C LEU A 582 -27.42 -3.55 -10.74
N PHE A 583 -27.05 -2.95 -11.89
CA PHE A 583 -27.99 -2.66 -12.98
C PHE A 583 -28.55 -3.91 -13.68
N GLN A 584 -27.91 -5.08 -13.56
CA GLN A 584 -28.49 -6.33 -14.05
C GLN A 584 -29.50 -6.91 -13.03
N ALA A 585 -29.31 -6.65 -11.73
CA ALA A 585 -30.25 -7.02 -10.68
C ALA A 585 -31.51 -6.14 -10.71
N ASP A 586 -31.36 -4.82 -10.62
CA ASP A 586 -32.45 -3.86 -10.86
C ASP A 586 -32.06 -2.81 -11.92
N PRO A 587 -32.60 -2.91 -13.16
CA PRO A 587 -32.46 -1.90 -14.20
C PRO A 587 -33.13 -0.55 -13.91
N ASN A 588 -33.89 -0.41 -12.81
CA ASN A 588 -34.61 0.83 -12.46
C ASN A 588 -33.82 1.73 -11.48
N LEU A 589 -32.68 1.26 -10.94
CA LEU A 589 -31.86 2.03 -10.01
C LEU A 589 -31.45 3.39 -10.59
N THR A 590 -31.79 4.48 -9.90
CA THR A 590 -31.25 5.80 -10.28
C THR A 590 -29.78 5.92 -9.88
N PRO A 591 -28.97 6.78 -10.55
CA PRO A 591 -27.57 6.97 -10.16
C PRO A 591 -27.33 7.44 -8.73
N ALA A 592 -28.34 8.06 -8.10
CA ALA A 592 -28.32 8.37 -6.67
C ALA A 592 -28.43 7.10 -5.83
N GLN A 593 -29.43 6.25 -6.09
CA GLN A 593 -29.59 4.96 -5.38
C GLN A 593 -28.36 4.06 -5.53
N VAL A 594 -27.78 3.94 -6.73
CA VAL A 594 -26.52 3.19 -6.94
C VAL A 594 -25.40 3.71 -6.05
N LYS A 595 -25.27 5.03 -5.91
CA LYS A 595 -24.23 5.67 -5.11
C LYS A 595 -24.48 5.51 -3.61
N ASP A 596 -25.71 5.77 -3.16
CA ASP A 596 -26.09 5.71 -1.76
C ASP A 596 -25.98 4.27 -1.25
N LEU A 597 -26.51 3.28 -1.99
CA LEU A 597 -26.38 1.84 -1.73
C LEU A 597 -24.91 1.42 -1.53
N LEU A 598 -24.04 1.71 -2.51
CA LEU A 598 -22.61 1.35 -2.44
C LEU A 598 -21.87 2.05 -1.29
N MET A 599 -22.41 3.14 -0.74
CA MET A 599 -21.87 3.83 0.44
C MET A 599 -22.47 3.29 1.74
N GLU A 600 -23.72 2.86 1.75
CA GLU A 600 -24.41 2.33 2.94
C GLU A 600 -23.96 0.90 3.27
N THR A 601 -23.66 0.08 2.26
CA THR A 601 -23.11 -1.29 2.45
C THR A 601 -21.59 -1.35 2.57
N ALA A 602 -20.89 -0.21 2.56
CA ALA A 602 -19.43 -0.19 2.62
C ALA A 602 -18.89 -0.55 4.02
N THR A 603 -17.91 -1.46 4.08
CA THR A 603 -17.21 -1.81 5.32
C THR A 603 -16.29 -0.65 5.76
N ASP A 604 -16.67 0.04 6.84
CA ASP A 604 -15.83 1.05 7.50
C ASP A 604 -14.50 0.43 7.99
N LEU A 605 -13.37 0.91 7.44
CA LEU A 605 -12.03 0.47 7.82
C LEU A 605 -11.44 1.28 8.99
N GLY A 606 -12.19 2.24 9.56
CA GLY A 606 -11.79 3.07 10.70
C GLY A 606 -10.84 4.22 10.39
N PHE A 607 -10.78 4.67 9.14
CA PHE A 607 -9.96 5.81 8.69
C PHE A 607 -10.74 7.14 8.68
N ASP A 608 -10.06 8.25 8.38
CA ASP A 608 -10.76 9.53 8.16
C ASP A 608 -11.67 9.41 6.92
N PRO A 609 -12.90 9.95 6.92
CA PRO A 609 -13.76 9.94 5.73
C PRO A 609 -13.12 10.60 4.49
N ASN A 610 -12.14 11.48 4.65
CA ASN A 610 -11.37 12.05 3.54
C ASN A 610 -10.30 11.09 2.98
N ASP A 611 -10.00 10.01 3.70
CA ASP A 611 -9.10 8.93 3.27
C ASP A 611 -9.87 7.73 2.69
N GLN A 612 -11.04 7.38 3.25
CA GLN A 612 -11.80 6.17 2.86
C GLN A 612 -13.21 6.43 2.27
N GLY A 613 -13.76 7.64 2.35
CA GLY A 613 -15.17 7.86 2.09
C GLY A 613 -16.04 7.17 3.14
N ALA A 614 -17.00 6.34 2.71
CA ALA A 614 -17.80 5.49 3.57
C ALA A 614 -17.05 4.24 4.09
N GLY A 615 -16.11 3.70 3.29
CA GLY A 615 -15.42 2.44 3.61
C GLY A 615 -14.94 1.71 2.36
N LEU A 616 -14.59 0.43 2.52
CA LEU A 616 -14.36 -0.50 1.40
C LEU A 616 -15.70 -1.07 0.92
N ALA A 617 -16.01 -0.89 -0.36
CA ALA A 617 -17.26 -1.37 -0.94
C ALA A 617 -17.42 -2.88 -0.78
N ASP A 618 -18.58 -3.31 -0.28
CA ASP A 618 -19.01 -4.70 -0.30
C ASP A 618 -20.01 -4.90 -1.45
N ILE A 619 -19.75 -5.91 -2.28
CA ILE A 619 -20.52 -6.19 -3.50
C ILE A 619 -21.58 -7.26 -3.24
N GLU A 620 -21.34 -8.15 -2.27
CA GLU A 620 -22.31 -9.18 -1.84
C GLU A 620 -23.47 -8.47 -1.13
N GLU A 621 -23.14 -7.64 -0.13
CA GLU A 621 -24.11 -6.86 0.64
C GLU A 621 -24.88 -5.88 -0.26
N ALA A 622 -24.20 -5.20 -1.20
CA ALA A 622 -24.86 -4.28 -2.15
C ALA A 622 -25.83 -4.99 -3.10
N LEU A 623 -25.56 -6.24 -3.47
CA LEU A 623 -26.47 -7.02 -4.31
C LEU A 623 -27.66 -7.54 -3.50
N ALA A 624 -27.46 -7.97 -2.25
CA ALA A 624 -28.55 -8.48 -1.41
C ALA A 624 -29.65 -7.43 -1.15
N HIS A 625 -29.30 -6.14 -1.09
CA HIS A 625 -30.27 -5.03 -0.94
C HIS A 625 -31.05 -4.69 -2.22
N VAL A 626 -30.79 -5.37 -3.34
CA VAL A 626 -31.36 -5.06 -4.68
C VAL A 626 -31.98 -6.30 -5.33
N ARG A 627 -31.42 -7.48 -5.06
CA ARG A 627 -31.96 -8.76 -5.49
C ARG A 627 -33.14 -9.15 -4.60
N ASP A 628 -34.08 -9.82 -5.24
CA ASP A 628 -35.18 -10.59 -4.69
C ASP A 628 -35.05 -11.92 -5.46
N GLN A 629 -34.50 -12.95 -4.81
CA GLN A 629 -34.03 -14.17 -5.49
C GLN A 629 -35.15 -15.13 -5.87
N ASP A 630 -36.32 -15.07 -5.22
CA ASP A 630 -37.42 -16.02 -5.42
C ASP A 630 -38.74 -15.39 -5.91
N GLU A 631 -38.78 -14.05 -6.04
CA GLU A 631 -39.88 -13.21 -6.55
C GLU A 631 -41.08 -13.01 -5.57
N ASP A 632 -40.86 -13.11 -4.24
CA ASP A 632 -41.86 -12.79 -3.20
C ASP A 632 -42.16 -11.28 -3.05
N GLY A 633 -41.18 -10.41 -3.31
CA GLY A 633 -41.25 -8.96 -3.16
C GLY A 633 -40.45 -8.34 -2.00
N ILE A 634 -39.69 -9.14 -1.24
CA ILE A 634 -38.72 -8.71 -0.22
C ILE A 634 -37.29 -8.89 -0.76
N PRO A 635 -36.36 -7.93 -0.56
CA PRO A 635 -34.98 -8.11 -0.99
C PRO A 635 -34.19 -9.14 -0.15
N ASP A 636 -33.20 -9.83 -0.74
CA ASP A 636 -32.37 -10.87 -0.07
C ASP A 636 -31.73 -10.39 1.27
N ALA A 637 -31.58 -9.08 1.49
CA ALA A 637 -31.04 -8.47 2.72
C ALA A 637 -32.09 -8.20 3.82
N GLU A 638 -33.38 -8.14 3.49
CA GLU A 638 -34.49 -8.05 4.45
C GLU A 638 -35.21 -9.40 4.64
N ASP A 639 -34.82 -10.42 3.88
CA ASP A 639 -35.38 -11.77 3.86
C ASP A 639 -34.53 -12.80 4.67
N ALA A 640 -35.20 -13.67 5.42
CA ALA A 640 -34.62 -14.77 6.18
C ALA A 640 -34.61 -16.12 5.42
N CYS A 641 -35.34 -16.23 4.31
CA CYS A 641 -35.49 -17.42 3.47
C CYS A 641 -35.35 -17.16 1.93
N PRO A 642 -34.28 -16.48 1.43
CA PRO A 642 -34.13 -16.03 0.03
C PRO A 642 -33.85 -17.12 -1.04
N ASP A 643 -34.52 -18.25 -0.89
CA ASP A 643 -34.61 -19.39 -1.82
C ASP A 643 -36.06 -19.97 -1.89
N GLU A 644 -36.99 -19.54 -1.02
CA GLU A 644 -38.33 -20.12 -0.83
C GLU A 644 -39.41 -19.04 -0.48
N PRO A 645 -40.26 -18.62 -1.46
CA PRO A 645 -41.12 -17.42 -1.31
C PRO A 645 -42.12 -17.47 -0.15
N GLY A 646 -42.19 -16.39 0.64
CA GLY A 646 -43.00 -16.35 1.86
C GLY A 646 -43.89 -15.12 2.03
N LEU A 647 -43.78 -14.48 3.20
CA LEU A 647 -44.64 -13.38 3.64
C LEU A 647 -43.88 -12.30 4.43
N PRO A 648 -44.19 -11.00 4.23
CA PRO A 648 -43.66 -9.90 5.06
C PRO A 648 -44.10 -9.90 6.53
N GLU A 649 -44.95 -10.83 6.95
CA GLU A 649 -45.30 -11.06 8.38
C GLU A 649 -44.35 -12.08 9.04
N HIS A 650 -43.46 -12.71 8.25
CA HIS A 650 -42.54 -13.79 8.60
C HIS A 650 -41.11 -13.55 8.09
N ASP A 651 -40.76 -12.28 7.86
CA ASP A 651 -39.46 -11.83 7.34
C ASP A 651 -39.04 -12.64 6.07
N GLY A 652 -39.99 -12.85 5.15
CA GLY A 652 -39.79 -13.55 3.87
C GLY A 652 -39.88 -15.07 3.90
N CYS A 653 -39.91 -15.70 5.08
CA CYS A 653 -40.10 -17.15 5.18
C CYS A 653 -41.57 -17.59 4.92
N PRO A 654 -41.79 -18.80 4.36
CA PRO A 654 -43.12 -19.34 4.11
C PRO A 654 -43.83 -19.79 5.40
N ASP A 655 -45.17 -19.70 5.39
CA ASP A 655 -46.11 -20.35 6.29
C ASP A 655 -47.09 -21.14 5.40
N SER A 656 -46.88 -22.46 5.30
CA SER A 656 -47.57 -23.34 4.36
C SER A 656 -49.02 -23.68 4.74
N ASP A 657 -49.42 -23.48 6.01
CA ASP A 657 -50.75 -23.85 6.49
C ASP A 657 -51.60 -22.70 7.09
N GLY A 658 -50.98 -21.56 7.41
CA GLY A 658 -51.61 -20.32 7.86
C GLY A 658 -51.85 -20.23 9.37
N ASP A 659 -51.09 -20.97 10.17
CA ASP A 659 -51.06 -20.94 11.64
C ASP A 659 -50.46 -19.63 12.20
N GLY A 660 -49.51 -19.01 11.47
CA GLY A 660 -48.73 -17.85 11.89
C GLY A 660 -47.37 -18.20 12.51
N ILE A 661 -46.81 -19.36 12.17
CA ILE A 661 -45.45 -19.80 12.48
C ILE A 661 -44.78 -20.18 11.14
N PRO A 662 -43.56 -19.69 10.82
CA PRO A 662 -42.89 -20.06 9.58
C PRO A 662 -42.52 -21.55 9.53
N ASP A 663 -42.50 -22.15 8.34
CA ASP A 663 -42.23 -23.58 8.11
C ASP A 663 -40.91 -24.07 8.73
N ALA A 664 -39.92 -23.17 8.88
CA ALA A 664 -38.63 -23.45 9.51
C ALA A 664 -38.67 -23.50 11.05
N GLU A 665 -39.68 -22.90 11.69
CA GLU A 665 -39.91 -22.92 13.15
C GLU A 665 -41.04 -23.88 13.57
N ASP A 666 -41.91 -24.30 12.64
CA ASP A 666 -42.97 -25.28 12.90
C ASP A 666 -42.44 -26.74 12.92
N ALA A 667 -43.02 -27.56 13.81
CA ALA A 667 -42.82 -28.99 13.86
C ALA A 667 -43.84 -29.80 13.01
N CYS A 668 -44.89 -29.18 12.46
CA CYS A 668 -45.86 -29.80 11.56
C CYS A 668 -46.34 -28.89 10.37
N PRO A 669 -45.47 -28.38 9.46
CA PRO A 669 -45.81 -27.35 8.44
C PRO A 669 -46.94 -27.64 7.41
N ASP A 670 -47.64 -28.77 7.53
CA ASP A 670 -48.78 -29.17 6.70
C ASP A 670 -50.11 -29.22 7.52
N GLU A 671 -50.11 -29.02 8.85
CA GLU A 671 -51.26 -29.22 9.75
C GLU A 671 -51.40 -28.12 10.85
N PRO A 672 -52.32 -27.13 10.68
CA PRO A 672 -52.30 -25.90 11.47
C PRO A 672 -52.74 -26.06 12.92
N GLY A 673 -52.16 -25.28 13.82
CA GLY A 673 -52.52 -25.30 15.24
C GLY A 673 -52.14 -24.04 16.02
N PRO A 674 -51.44 -24.21 17.16
CA PRO A 674 -50.99 -23.07 17.97
C PRO A 674 -49.49 -23.10 18.39
N PRO A 675 -48.85 -21.93 18.59
CA PRO A 675 -47.47 -21.82 19.13
C PRO A 675 -47.17 -22.49 20.48
N ARG A 676 -48.19 -22.96 21.22
CA ARG A 676 -48.00 -23.75 22.46
C ARG A 676 -47.65 -25.22 22.23
N THR A 677 -47.81 -25.72 21.00
CA THR A 677 -47.41 -27.07 20.58
C THR A 677 -46.29 -27.06 19.54
N GLY A 678 -45.90 -25.89 19.03
CA GLY A 678 -44.98 -25.73 17.89
C GLY A 678 -45.69 -26.15 16.60
N GLY A 679 -46.65 -25.31 16.19
CA GLY A 679 -47.66 -25.47 15.13
C GLY A 679 -48.54 -26.71 15.21
N CYS A 680 -47.97 -27.90 15.37
CA CYS A 680 -48.65 -29.19 15.45
C CYS A 680 -50.03 -29.17 16.16
N PRO A 681 -51.07 -29.79 15.57
CA PRO A 681 -52.45 -29.69 16.06
C PRO A 681 -52.64 -30.42 17.39
N GLU A 682 -53.51 -29.89 18.26
CA GLU A 682 -53.71 -30.48 19.59
C GLU A 682 -54.28 -31.91 19.50
N PRO A 683 -53.68 -32.89 20.21
CA PRO A 683 -54.10 -34.29 20.13
C PRO A 683 -55.54 -34.44 20.62
N THR A 684 -56.44 -34.75 19.67
CA THR A 684 -57.89 -34.79 19.91
C THR A 684 -58.21 -35.67 21.12
N PRO A 685 -58.92 -35.17 22.15
CA PRO A 685 -59.16 -35.92 23.37
C PRO A 685 -60.00 -37.17 23.07
N THR A 686 -59.34 -38.33 23.08
CA THR A 686 -59.98 -39.62 22.78
C THR A 686 -61.17 -39.80 23.71
N PRO A 687 -62.39 -40.03 23.18
CA PRO A 687 -63.59 -40.11 24.01
C PRO A 687 -63.45 -41.23 25.03
N THR A 688 -63.35 -40.84 26.31
CA THR A 688 -63.04 -41.78 27.40
C THR A 688 -64.12 -42.87 27.46
N PRO A 689 -63.76 -44.16 27.31
CA PRO A 689 -64.75 -45.24 27.29
C PRO A 689 -65.45 -45.33 28.65
N SER A 690 -66.76 -45.07 28.64
CA SER A 690 -67.56 -44.95 29.86
C SER A 690 -67.66 -46.27 30.64
N ALA A 691 -67.18 -46.24 31.89
CA ALA A 691 -67.56 -47.10 33.02
C ALA A 691 -67.67 -48.63 32.76
N THR A 692 -66.57 -49.34 33.01
CA THR A 692 -66.58 -50.80 33.19
C THR A 692 -67.36 -51.24 34.45
N PRO A 693 -68.31 -52.19 34.36
CA PRO A 693 -68.80 -52.94 35.51
C PRO A 693 -67.90 -54.17 35.82
N THR A 694 -67.72 -54.46 37.11
CA THR A 694 -66.74 -55.43 37.64
C THR A 694 -67.02 -56.91 37.29
N ALA A 695 -65.96 -57.68 36.98
CA ALA A 695 -65.96 -59.16 36.98
C ALA A 695 -64.57 -59.74 37.32
N THR A 696 -64.51 -61.05 37.63
CA THR A 696 -63.34 -61.78 38.18
C THR A 696 -63.37 -63.25 37.75
N LEU A 697 -62.34 -64.11 37.91
CA LEU A 697 -61.13 -64.07 38.77
C LEU A 697 -59.90 -64.71 38.05
N THR A 698 -58.81 -64.89 38.81
CA THR A 698 -57.60 -65.76 38.63
C THR A 698 -57.80 -67.18 38.04
N PRO A 699 -56.74 -67.98 37.71
CA PRO A 699 -55.27 -67.76 37.77
C PRO A 699 -54.43 -68.21 36.52
N THR A 700 -53.09 -68.12 36.66
CA THR A 700 -51.96 -68.64 35.85
C THR A 700 -51.94 -70.16 35.60
N PRO A 701 -51.17 -70.73 34.62
CA PRO A 701 -49.69 -70.65 34.51
C PRO A 701 -49.03 -70.53 33.11
N SER A 702 -47.71 -70.24 33.12
CA SER A 702 -46.73 -70.23 32.00
C SER A 702 -46.27 -71.67 31.59
N PRO A 703 -45.38 -71.95 30.60
CA PRO A 703 -44.19 -71.21 30.07
C PRO A 703 -44.27 -70.93 28.53
N THR A 704 -43.27 -70.64 27.67
CA THR A 704 -41.78 -70.84 27.61
C THR A 704 -41.01 -69.78 26.80
N TRP A 705 -39.67 -69.74 27.00
CA TRP A 705 -38.51 -69.48 26.11
C TRP A 705 -38.75 -69.24 24.59
N THR A 706 -37.95 -68.44 23.85
CA THR A 706 -36.53 -68.01 24.04
C THR A 706 -36.26 -66.64 23.37
N PRO A 707 -35.37 -65.77 23.89
CA PRO A 707 -34.80 -64.63 23.16
C PRO A 707 -33.41 -64.93 22.55
N THR A 708 -33.02 -64.17 21.53
CA THR A 708 -31.63 -64.10 21.02
C THR A 708 -31.19 -62.64 20.98
N VAL A 709 -30.09 -62.29 21.64
CA VAL A 709 -29.50 -60.94 21.68
C VAL A 709 -27.99 -61.05 21.56
N SER A 710 -27.39 -60.22 20.71
CA SER A 710 -25.95 -59.94 20.67
C SER A 710 -25.76 -58.42 20.58
N ILE A 711 -25.00 -57.85 21.51
CA ILE A 711 -24.64 -56.42 21.58
C ILE A 711 -23.18 -56.27 21.11
N PRO A 712 -22.80 -55.14 20.50
CA PRO A 712 -21.99 -54.16 21.25
C PRO A 712 -22.29 -52.70 20.85
N ILE A 713 -21.78 -51.63 21.48
CA ILE A 713 -21.28 -51.29 22.85
C ILE A 713 -21.42 -49.75 22.93
N ILE A 714 -21.61 -49.17 24.12
CA ILE A 714 -21.48 -47.73 24.35
C ILE A 714 -20.37 -47.52 25.39
N GLU A 715 -19.42 -46.62 25.11
CA GLU A 715 -18.36 -46.24 26.04
C GLU A 715 -18.33 -44.72 26.27
N THR A 716 -18.48 -44.36 27.55
CA THR A 716 -18.02 -43.12 28.24
C THR A 716 -18.20 -41.73 27.62
N VAL A 717 -18.91 -40.89 28.37
CA VAL A 717 -18.84 -39.41 28.31
C VAL A 717 -17.68 -38.91 29.18
N GLU A 718 -16.96 -37.88 28.74
CA GLU A 718 -16.16 -37.00 29.61
C GLU A 718 -16.55 -35.52 29.42
N ILE A 719 -16.37 -34.72 30.48
CA ILE A 719 -16.71 -33.29 30.53
C ILE A 719 -15.55 -32.53 31.18
N THR A 720 -14.91 -31.61 30.46
CA THR A 720 -14.13 -30.50 31.04
C THR A 720 -14.11 -29.30 30.10
N GLY A 721 -14.31 -28.09 30.63
CA GLY A 721 -14.05 -26.83 29.93
C GLY A 721 -12.64 -26.29 30.22
N GLY A 722 -12.17 -25.36 29.38
CA GLY A 722 -10.88 -24.67 29.53
C GLY A 722 -11.05 -23.15 29.48
N VAL A 723 -10.35 -22.43 30.36
CA VAL A 723 -10.43 -20.96 30.51
C VAL A 723 -9.28 -20.28 29.78
N LYS A 724 -9.55 -19.15 29.09
CA LYS A 724 -8.53 -18.25 28.55
C LYS A 724 -7.83 -17.47 29.67
N VAL A 725 -6.51 -17.35 29.59
CA VAL A 725 -5.66 -16.32 30.22
C VAL A 725 -4.67 -15.84 29.17
#